data_AF-A0A354MEM4-F1
#
_entry.id   AF-A0A354MEM4-F1
#
_cell.length_a   1.000
_cell.length_b   1.000
_cell.length_c   1.000
_cell.angle_alpha   90.00
_cell.angle_beta   90.00
_cell.angle_gamma   90.00
#
_symmetry.space_group_name_H-M   'P 1'
#
loop_
_entity.id
_entity.type
_entity.pdbx_description
1 polymer ?
#
loop_
_entity_poly.entity_id
_entity_poly.type
_entity_poly.pdbx_seq_one_letter_code
_entity_poly.pdbx_strand_id
1 'polypeptide(L)'
;MPETTNDEKKIIKQKLEYIGLDLENIPEFLREFKPLNFRPLESYDEAYKVYKYIDIEEIQILITPTDRLTNLKEKYKLSASISEYLDTEQEENIEKFVKFLELLKNFKIDDVKEIEDEQKLLKSKIPFEVKYKNNFIWQIYYSDYNDRYFMLVPSKEMNNPELFYILKKQIECKKNNVKEKIFVPISHLDYSGRYLKKSEISDVENYLWYFTKQWPDVFEVYDNKEKLYVQIIGQIDVYEKVLSTYRIVLKDKEAAVNFYKLLKALFILSTGAEEQYKFNLKINKEAGIDFFFEQEKIEYIKLPNFINNQVNKKIKDIENVKLEIVERTAKLQKLKKINESKIEEYLEKQKQISTFLECKKTFLGRVRYYFKSKNIKKEINNNEENIKEDKKQEPEVLYERKEQYTLEDLIGLCTRLNNKNEENKNKQLDIKAIELKITNLSKKIENAELYIKEIEKHKKSIFEFWKFTNKDELPSLQEGDIEEESHKEKIEKYFDYEEDIEDFGKKADELQRRKLSKNETDAVFAVKQAMNSIKALDSDSEDLKQEFDLLKKEYEKNIEYINMKDFNIFGSMVEDKTKIKVINNKKHREIEKDKYKILNINSNSDVNLYKDNLKNYLKLINEAFGKISLCRNISVYKLSKEELCKLEIFDINPKNELQNVKNKEVMYKLNLQEGTPILYYSNIIFYENFNKTLPLGMNLSTQILLDIDKLEFELIKESEFNINIQKNQFDFEIKKVKVKEYNVKGKNKE
;
A
#
# COMPACT_ATOMS: atom_id res chain seq x y z
N MET A 1 -18.09 -61.99 8.44
CA MET A 1 -18.88 -60.75 8.58
C MET A 1 -18.91 -60.36 10.05
N PRO A 2 -18.38 -59.19 10.46
CA PRO A 2 -18.68 -58.64 11.77
C PRO A 2 -20.11 -58.05 11.75
N GLU A 3 -20.87 -58.26 12.82
CA GLU A 3 -22.24 -57.75 12.96
C GLU A 3 -22.25 -56.21 13.00
N THR A 4 -22.72 -55.59 11.92
CA THR A 4 -23.06 -54.16 11.87
C THR A 4 -24.29 -53.91 12.74
N THR A 5 -24.22 -52.94 13.65
CA THR A 5 -25.33 -52.60 14.55
C THR A 5 -26.55 -52.10 13.75
N ASN A 6 -27.78 -52.34 14.23
CA ASN A 6 -29.03 -51.93 13.54
C ASN A 6 -29.07 -50.42 13.19
N ASP A 7 -28.40 -49.59 13.99
CA ASP A 7 -28.28 -48.15 13.78
C ASP A 7 -27.39 -47.79 12.58
N GLU A 8 -26.30 -48.53 12.35
CA GLU A 8 -25.40 -48.31 11.20
C GLU A 8 -26.08 -48.62 9.86
N LYS A 9 -26.86 -49.70 9.81
CA LYS A 9 -27.67 -50.06 8.63
C LYS A 9 -28.71 -48.98 8.31
N LYS A 10 -29.32 -48.39 9.34
CA LYS A 10 -30.30 -47.31 9.20
C LYS A 10 -29.65 -46.03 8.66
N ILE A 11 -28.46 -45.67 9.14
CA ILE A 11 -27.71 -44.50 8.66
C ILE A 11 -27.31 -44.66 7.19
N ILE A 12 -26.79 -45.83 6.80
CA ILE A 12 -26.42 -46.14 5.41
C ILE A 12 -27.64 -46.03 4.49
N LYS A 13 -28.78 -46.61 4.89
CA LYS A 13 -30.01 -46.56 4.11
C LYS A 13 -30.50 -45.13 3.89
N GLN A 14 -30.52 -44.30 4.93
CA GLN A 14 -30.92 -42.89 4.81
C GLN A 14 -30.04 -42.10 3.82
N LYS A 15 -28.74 -42.40 3.79
CA LYS A 15 -27.79 -41.75 2.89
C LYS A 15 -27.92 -42.22 1.44
N LEU A 16 -28.15 -43.51 1.22
CA LEU A 16 -28.47 -44.05 -0.11
C LEU A 16 -29.76 -43.45 -0.66
N GLU A 17 -30.81 -43.35 0.17
CA GLU A 17 -32.07 -42.70 -0.18
C GLU A 17 -31.86 -41.22 -0.54
N TYR A 18 -31.01 -40.50 0.20
CA TYR A 18 -30.69 -39.10 -0.08
C TYR A 18 -29.95 -38.90 -1.41
N ILE A 19 -29.03 -39.80 -1.76
CA ILE A 19 -28.28 -39.77 -3.04
C ILE A 19 -29.15 -40.28 -4.20
N GLY A 20 -30.14 -41.13 -3.90
CA GLY A 20 -30.96 -41.80 -4.91
C GLY A 20 -30.31 -43.04 -5.52
N LEU A 21 -29.32 -43.62 -4.83
CA LEU A 21 -28.61 -44.83 -5.30
C LEU A 21 -29.20 -46.09 -4.67
N ASP A 22 -29.56 -47.06 -5.50
CA ASP A 22 -29.93 -48.41 -5.09
C ASP A 22 -28.76 -49.36 -5.38
N LEU A 23 -28.22 -49.99 -4.32
CA LEU A 23 -27.11 -50.94 -4.46
C LEU A 23 -27.55 -52.29 -5.02
N GLU A 24 -28.85 -52.64 -4.95
CA GLU A 24 -29.39 -53.86 -5.57
C GLU A 24 -29.64 -53.66 -7.07
N ASN A 25 -29.89 -52.40 -7.49
CA ASN A 25 -30.17 -52.04 -8.88
C ASN A 25 -29.38 -50.81 -9.32
N ILE A 26 -28.06 -50.99 -9.48
CA ILE A 26 -27.14 -49.93 -9.89
C ILE A 26 -27.43 -49.48 -11.32
N PRO A 27 -27.66 -48.17 -11.57
CA PRO A 27 -27.86 -47.62 -12.90
C PRO A 27 -26.75 -47.98 -13.90
N GLU A 28 -27.14 -48.34 -15.13
CA GLU A 28 -26.21 -48.81 -16.17
C GLU A 28 -25.08 -47.81 -16.47
N PHE A 29 -25.38 -46.51 -16.48
CA PHE A 29 -24.38 -45.47 -16.74
C PHE A 29 -23.26 -45.41 -15.68
N LEU A 30 -23.49 -45.91 -14.46
CA LEU A 30 -22.46 -46.02 -13.41
C LEU A 30 -21.60 -47.28 -13.57
N ARG A 31 -22.05 -48.25 -14.37
CA ARG A 31 -21.28 -49.44 -14.75
C ARG A 31 -20.41 -49.19 -15.99
N GLU A 32 -20.72 -48.16 -16.77
CA GLU A 32 -19.94 -47.78 -17.95
C GLU A 32 -18.69 -46.96 -17.60
N PHE A 33 -17.51 -47.51 -17.88
CA PHE A 33 -16.25 -46.78 -17.81
C PHE A 33 -15.60 -46.67 -19.19
N LYS A 34 -15.07 -45.48 -19.51
CA LYS A 34 -14.27 -45.25 -20.72
C LYS A 34 -12.83 -44.91 -20.31
N PRO A 35 -11.81 -45.64 -20.77
CA PRO A 35 -10.43 -45.38 -20.41
C PRO A 35 -10.05 -43.94 -20.74
N LEU A 36 -9.44 -43.23 -19.78
CA LEU A 36 -9.13 -41.81 -19.91
C LEU A 36 -7.77 -41.53 -20.58
N ASN A 37 -6.83 -42.47 -20.53
CA ASN A 37 -5.45 -42.29 -21.06
C ASN A 37 -4.77 -40.99 -20.60
N PHE A 38 -5.14 -40.50 -19.42
CA PHE A 38 -4.59 -39.27 -18.85
C PHE A 38 -3.10 -39.43 -18.57
N ARG A 39 -2.33 -38.40 -18.92
CA ARG A 39 -0.87 -38.34 -18.68
C ARG A 39 -0.61 -37.24 -17.66
N PRO A 40 -0.43 -37.60 -16.37
CA PRO A 40 -0.05 -36.64 -15.33
C PRO A 40 1.24 -35.92 -15.72
N LEU A 41 1.17 -34.60 -15.87
CA LEU A 41 2.35 -33.75 -16.01
C LEU A 41 2.96 -33.51 -14.62
N GLU A 42 4.28 -33.54 -14.52
CA GLU A 42 4.99 -33.02 -13.34
C GLU A 42 4.88 -31.49 -13.36
N SER A 43 3.79 -30.96 -12.81
CA SER A 43 3.66 -29.52 -12.54
C SER A 43 3.96 -29.26 -11.08
N TYR A 44 4.89 -28.34 -10.83
CA TYR A 44 5.16 -27.78 -9.50
C TYR A 44 4.15 -26.69 -9.11
N ASP A 45 3.34 -26.24 -10.07
CA ASP A 45 2.34 -25.21 -9.88
C ASP A 45 0.99 -25.86 -9.60
N GLU A 46 0.55 -25.80 -8.34
CA GLU A 46 -0.71 -26.33 -7.83
C GLU A 46 -1.88 -25.33 -7.93
N ALA A 47 -1.62 -24.10 -8.41
CA ALA A 47 -2.65 -23.08 -8.50
C ALA A 47 -3.66 -23.36 -9.63
N TYR A 48 -4.95 -23.25 -9.32
CA TYR A 48 -6.03 -23.38 -10.30
C TYR A 48 -6.06 -22.19 -11.25
N LYS A 49 -5.81 -22.44 -12.54
CA LYS A 49 -5.79 -21.43 -13.61
C LYS A 49 -7.09 -21.34 -14.40
N VAL A 50 -7.88 -22.42 -14.40
CA VAL A 50 -9.07 -22.55 -15.26
C VAL A 50 -10.28 -22.90 -14.42
N TYR A 51 -11.37 -22.15 -14.61
CA TYR A 51 -12.67 -22.39 -14.00
C TYR A 51 -13.73 -22.53 -15.10
N LYS A 52 -14.59 -23.55 -14.99
CA LYS A 52 -15.58 -23.85 -16.02
C LYS A 52 -16.92 -24.26 -15.44
N TYR A 53 -17.98 -24.00 -16.19
CA TYR A 53 -19.25 -24.71 -16.03
C TYR A 53 -19.20 -26.01 -16.84
N ILE A 54 -19.19 -27.15 -16.16
CA ILE A 54 -19.11 -28.49 -16.76
C ILE A 54 -20.44 -29.21 -16.57
N ASP A 55 -20.90 -29.92 -17.60
CA ASP A 55 -22.05 -30.81 -17.50
C ASP A 55 -21.70 -31.97 -16.54
N ILE A 56 -22.48 -32.12 -15.47
CA ILE A 56 -22.16 -33.08 -14.40
C ILE A 56 -22.14 -34.52 -14.91
N GLU A 57 -22.87 -34.82 -15.99
CA GLU A 57 -22.88 -36.14 -16.63
C GLU A 57 -21.58 -36.47 -17.38
N GLU A 58 -20.75 -35.47 -17.71
CA GLU A 58 -19.49 -35.65 -18.42
C GLU A 58 -18.33 -36.03 -17.48
N ILE A 59 -18.54 -35.96 -16.16
CA ILE A 59 -17.51 -36.21 -15.15
C ILE A 59 -17.48 -37.70 -14.79
N GLN A 60 -16.39 -38.39 -15.13
CA GLN A 60 -16.16 -39.76 -14.65
C GLN A 60 -15.58 -39.77 -13.23
N ILE A 61 -16.05 -40.66 -12.36
CA ILE A 61 -15.59 -40.76 -10.98
C ILE A 61 -14.53 -41.87 -10.88
N LEU A 62 -13.35 -41.51 -10.39
CA LEU A 62 -12.28 -42.44 -10.03
C LEU A 62 -11.97 -42.30 -8.54
N ILE A 63 -11.87 -43.43 -7.83
CA ILE A 63 -11.51 -43.44 -6.40
C ILE A 63 -10.11 -44.04 -6.27
N THR A 64 -9.26 -43.36 -5.50
CA THR A 64 -7.86 -43.75 -5.27
C THR A 64 -7.58 -44.07 -3.79
N PRO A 65 -6.79 -45.10 -3.46
CA PRO A 65 -6.46 -45.50 -2.08
C PRO A 65 -5.42 -44.58 -1.41
N THR A 66 -5.25 -43.35 -1.89
CA THR A 66 -4.21 -42.42 -1.45
C THR A 66 -4.78 -41.19 -0.73
N ASP A 67 -3.90 -40.32 -0.25
CA ASP A 67 -4.23 -39.02 0.34
C ASP A 67 -4.25 -37.92 -0.74
N ARG A 68 -4.84 -36.74 -0.47
CA ARG A 68 -4.88 -35.61 -1.42
C ARG A 68 -3.51 -35.18 -1.90
N LEU A 69 -2.57 -35.14 -0.95
CA LEU A 69 -1.21 -34.65 -1.10
C LEU A 69 -0.29 -35.65 -1.82
N THR A 70 -0.77 -36.87 -2.07
CA THR A 70 -0.03 -37.85 -2.86
C THR A 70 0.18 -37.35 -4.28
N ASN A 71 1.33 -37.67 -4.88
CA ASN A 71 1.69 -37.24 -6.22
C ASN A 71 0.62 -37.68 -7.24
N LEU A 72 0.23 -36.78 -8.16
CA LEU A 72 -0.84 -37.03 -9.15
C LEU A 72 -0.63 -38.31 -9.97
N LYS A 73 0.62 -38.63 -10.33
CA LYS A 73 0.95 -39.82 -11.10
C LYS A 73 0.63 -41.10 -10.33
N GLU A 74 0.93 -41.11 -9.04
CA GLU A 74 0.61 -42.21 -8.14
C GLU A 74 -0.91 -42.28 -7.88
N LYS A 75 -1.55 -41.14 -7.59
CA LYS A 75 -3.01 -41.04 -7.40
C LYS A 75 -3.77 -41.67 -8.57
N TYR A 76 -3.43 -41.28 -9.80
CA TYR A 76 -4.09 -41.76 -11.00
C TYR A 76 -3.75 -43.25 -11.28
N LYS A 77 -2.49 -43.66 -11.10
CA LYS A 77 -2.08 -45.06 -11.33
C LYS A 77 -2.82 -46.05 -10.42
N LEU A 78 -3.06 -45.68 -9.16
CA LEU A 78 -3.76 -46.51 -8.18
C LEU A 78 -5.29 -46.32 -8.19
N SER A 79 -5.78 -45.38 -9.00
CA SER A 79 -7.21 -45.11 -9.05
C SER A 79 -7.96 -46.21 -9.80
N ALA A 80 -9.16 -46.50 -9.33
CA ALA A 80 -10.10 -47.42 -9.94
C ALA A 80 -11.43 -46.70 -10.18
N SER A 81 -12.16 -47.16 -11.18
CA SER A 81 -13.43 -46.56 -11.59
C SER A 81 -14.54 -46.79 -10.55
N ILE A 82 -15.50 -45.86 -10.45
CA ILE A 82 -16.63 -46.03 -9.52
C ILE A 82 -17.40 -47.35 -9.74
N SER A 83 -17.44 -47.87 -10.98
CA SER A 83 -18.05 -49.16 -11.29
C SER A 83 -17.41 -50.31 -10.52
N GLU A 84 -16.07 -50.30 -10.36
CA GLU A 84 -15.35 -51.32 -9.59
C GLU A 84 -15.61 -51.20 -8.08
N TYR A 85 -15.97 -50.00 -7.59
CA TYR A 85 -16.35 -49.79 -6.19
C TYR A 85 -17.83 -50.11 -5.91
N LEU A 86 -18.62 -50.30 -6.96
CA LEU A 86 -20.02 -50.70 -6.89
C LEU A 86 -20.23 -52.16 -7.33
N ASP A 87 -19.17 -52.87 -7.69
CA ASP A 87 -19.21 -54.26 -8.13
C ASP A 87 -19.06 -55.23 -6.94
N THR A 88 -20.04 -56.10 -6.78
CA THR A 88 -20.05 -57.18 -5.78
C THR A 88 -19.94 -58.57 -6.41
N GLU A 89 -19.85 -58.67 -7.74
CA GLU A 89 -19.80 -59.93 -8.48
C GLU A 89 -18.36 -60.47 -8.57
N GLN A 90 -17.36 -59.60 -8.71
CA GLN A 90 -15.95 -59.99 -8.78
C GLN A 90 -15.29 -59.98 -7.39
N GLU A 91 -14.62 -61.08 -7.03
CA GLU A 91 -13.91 -61.21 -5.73
C GLU A 91 -12.86 -60.10 -5.51
N GLU A 92 -12.16 -59.67 -6.57
CA GLU A 92 -11.14 -58.63 -6.52
C GLU A 92 -11.69 -57.22 -6.19
N ASN A 93 -13.00 -57.01 -6.33
CA ASN A 93 -13.66 -55.72 -6.10
C ASN A 93 -14.34 -55.63 -4.72
N ILE A 94 -14.42 -56.72 -3.97
CA ILE A 94 -15.07 -56.75 -2.64
C ILE A 94 -14.43 -55.74 -1.67
N GLU A 95 -13.10 -55.63 -1.66
CA GLU A 95 -12.39 -54.66 -0.81
C GLU A 95 -12.73 -53.21 -1.18
N LYS A 96 -12.86 -52.92 -2.48
CA LYS A 96 -13.26 -51.60 -2.99
C LYS A 96 -14.70 -51.28 -2.59
N PHE A 97 -15.61 -52.25 -2.71
CA PHE A 97 -16.99 -52.10 -2.26
C PHE A 97 -17.10 -51.82 -0.76
N VAL A 98 -16.35 -52.54 0.08
CA VAL A 98 -16.28 -52.24 1.52
C VAL A 98 -15.77 -50.81 1.76
N LYS A 99 -14.77 -50.36 0.99
CA LYS A 99 -14.26 -48.99 1.09
C LYS A 99 -15.30 -47.95 0.69
N PHE A 100 -16.11 -48.21 -0.34
CA PHE A 100 -17.23 -47.33 -0.71
C PHE A 100 -18.26 -47.21 0.40
N LEU A 101 -18.63 -48.31 1.06
CA LEU A 101 -19.52 -48.29 2.22
C LEU A 101 -18.96 -47.48 3.39
N GLU A 102 -17.64 -47.50 3.59
CA GLU A 102 -16.97 -46.67 4.60
C GLU A 102 -17.09 -45.17 4.26
N LEU A 103 -16.82 -44.79 3.00
CA LEU A 103 -17.01 -43.40 2.53
C LEU A 103 -18.46 -42.95 2.71
N LEU A 104 -19.41 -43.82 2.37
CA LEU A 104 -20.84 -43.59 2.53
C LEU A 104 -21.21 -43.41 4.01
N LYS A 105 -20.65 -44.23 4.90
CA LYS A 105 -20.85 -44.13 6.36
C LYS A 105 -20.29 -42.82 6.92
N ASN A 106 -19.21 -42.30 6.38
CA ASN A 106 -18.52 -41.14 6.94
C ASN A 106 -19.05 -39.78 6.44
N PHE A 107 -19.66 -39.67 5.26
CA PHE A 107 -20.08 -38.36 4.75
C PHE A 107 -21.28 -37.75 5.50
N LYS A 108 -21.38 -36.42 5.53
CA LYS A 108 -22.52 -35.73 6.15
C LYS A 108 -23.45 -35.18 5.08
N ILE A 109 -24.75 -35.42 5.24
CA ILE A 109 -25.78 -34.91 4.32
C ILE A 109 -25.79 -33.38 4.30
N ASP A 110 -25.58 -32.73 5.44
CA ASP A 110 -25.60 -31.27 5.53
C ASP A 110 -24.45 -30.63 4.75
N ASP A 111 -23.26 -31.24 4.73
CA ASP A 111 -22.13 -30.78 3.90
C ASP A 111 -22.48 -30.83 2.39
N VAL A 112 -23.24 -31.85 1.95
CA VAL A 112 -23.72 -31.95 0.56
C VAL A 112 -24.76 -30.87 0.25
N LYS A 113 -25.63 -30.54 1.20
CA LYS A 113 -26.60 -29.44 1.04
C LYS A 113 -25.92 -28.08 0.94
N GLU A 114 -24.85 -27.86 1.72
CA GLU A 114 -24.04 -26.64 1.61
C GLU A 114 -23.46 -26.49 0.19
N ILE A 115 -22.95 -27.58 -0.40
CA ILE A 115 -22.48 -27.59 -1.81
C ILE A 115 -23.62 -27.31 -2.78
N GLU A 116 -24.81 -27.88 -2.57
CA GLU A 116 -25.99 -27.61 -3.41
C GLU A 116 -26.38 -26.13 -3.39
N ASP A 117 -26.38 -25.49 -2.23
CA ASP A 117 -26.72 -24.08 -2.10
C ASP A 117 -25.62 -23.18 -2.68
N GLU A 118 -24.34 -23.51 -2.49
CA GLU A 118 -23.23 -22.80 -3.13
C GLU A 118 -23.31 -22.90 -4.67
N GLN A 119 -23.55 -24.10 -5.22
CA GLN A 119 -23.66 -24.29 -6.68
C GLN A 119 -24.90 -23.60 -7.27
N LYS A 120 -26.02 -23.50 -6.53
CA LYS A 120 -27.18 -22.67 -6.94
C LYS A 120 -26.78 -21.19 -7.07
N LEU A 121 -26.01 -20.66 -6.12
CA LEU A 121 -25.51 -19.28 -6.19
C LEU A 121 -24.53 -19.12 -7.36
N LEU A 122 -23.59 -20.06 -7.53
CA LEU A 122 -22.59 -20.06 -8.60
C LEU A 122 -23.22 -20.10 -10.00
N LYS A 123 -24.37 -20.76 -10.19
CA LYS A 123 -25.11 -20.73 -11.46
C LYS A 123 -25.59 -19.33 -11.82
N SER A 124 -25.92 -18.51 -10.82
CA SER A 124 -26.39 -17.14 -11.03
C SER A 124 -25.25 -16.14 -11.21
N LYS A 125 -24.14 -16.33 -10.50
CA LYS A 125 -23.04 -15.36 -10.45
C LYS A 125 -21.70 -16.00 -10.12
N ILE A 126 -20.66 -15.63 -10.88
CA ILE A 126 -19.28 -16.03 -10.60
C ILE A 126 -18.75 -15.18 -9.42
N PRO A 127 -18.05 -15.78 -8.42
CA PRO A 127 -17.41 -15.08 -7.33
C PRO A 127 -16.54 -13.94 -7.83
N PHE A 128 -16.39 -12.89 -7.03
CA PHE A 128 -15.59 -11.75 -7.45
C PHE A 128 -14.13 -12.13 -7.69
N GLU A 129 -13.57 -12.91 -6.78
CA GLU A 129 -12.19 -13.41 -6.87
C GLU A 129 -12.07 -14.68 -7.73
N VAL A 130 -13.14 -15.09 -8.43
CA VAL A 130 -13.29 -16.37 -9.18
C VAL A 130 -13.27 -17.61 -8.27
N LYS A 131 -12.30 -17.66 -7.35
CA LYS A 131 -12.16 -18.65 -6.29
C LYS A 131 -13.34 -18.60 -5.32
N TYR A 132 -13.67 -19.76 -4.77
CA TYR A 132 -14.71 -19.94 -3.76
C TYR A 132 -14.22 -20.83 -2.64
N LYS A 133 -14.91 -20.76 -1.48
CA LYS A 133 -14.54 -21.54 -0.30
C LYS A 133 -14.50 -23.03 -0.67
N ASN A 134 -13.45 -23.72 -0.25
CA ASN A 134 -13.28 -25.15 -0.50
C ASN A 134 -13.24 -25.58 -1.98
N ASN A 135 -13.00 -24.68 -2.94
CA ASN A 135 -12.84 -25.03 -4.36
C ASN A 135 -11.79 -26.15 -4.61
N PHE A 136 -10.81 -26.30 -3.73
CA PHE A 136 -9.77 -27.30 -3.82
C PHE A 136 -10.24 -28.75 -3.58
N ILE A 137 -11.45 -28.96 -3.05
CA ILE A 137 -12.03 -30.30 -2.80
C ILE A 137 -12.41 -31.02 -4.09
N TRP A 138 -12.74 -30.29 -5.15
CA TRP A 138 -13.33 -30.88 -6.36
C TRP A 138 -12.41 -31.88 -7.05
N GLN A 139 -11.09 -31.65 -7.06
CA GLN A 139 -10.10 -32.55 -7.68
C GLN A 139 -10.55 -33.06 -9.07
N ILE A 140 -11.16 -32.17 -9.89
CA ILE A 140 -11.63 -32.47 -11.24
C ILE A 140 -10.51 -32.17 -12.23
N TYR A 141 -10.18 -33.15 -13.05
CA TYR A 141 -9.16 -33.11 -14.07
C TYR A 141 -9.79 -33.24 -15.46
N TYR A 142 -9.03 -32.89 -16.49
CA TYR A 142 -9.44 -33.02 -17.88
C TYR A 142 -8.41 -33.87 -18.63
N SER A 143 -8.89 -34.83 -19.43
CA SER A 143 -8.04 -35.65 -20.31
C SER A 143 -8.18 -35.20 -21.76
N ASP A 144 -7.13 -34.56 -22.27
CA ASP A 144 -7.05 -34.10 -23.66
C ASP A 144 -7.18 -35.25 -24.67
N TYR A 145 -6.71 -36.46 -24.33
CA TYR A 145 -6.70 -37.60 -25.25
C TYR A 145 -8.11 -38.10 -25.60
N ASN A 146 -9.04 -38.02 -24.64
CA ASN A 146 -10.40 -38.55 -24.78
C ASN A 146 -11.49 -37.49 -24.65
N ASP A 147 -11.13 -36.21 -24.51
CA ASP A 147 -12.05 -35.08 -24.33
C ASP A 147 -13.08 -35.35 -23.20
N ARG A 148 -12.55 -35.64 -22.01
CA ARG A 148 -13.36 -36.04 -20.85
C ARG A 148 -12.88 -35.44 -19.55
N TYR A 149 -13.83 -35.07 -18.71
CA TYR A 149 -13.58 -34.69 -17.33
C TYR A 149 -13.64 -35.91 -16.42
N PHE A 150 -12.81 -35.91 -15.39
CA PHE A 150 -12.85 -36.94 -14.37
C PHE A 150 -12.47 -36.39 -13.00
N MET A 151 -13.09 -36.92 -11.96
CA MET A 151 -12.80 -36.59 -10.58
C MET A 151 -11.90 -37.68 -9.98
N LEU A 152 -10.85 -37.28 -9.26
CA LEU A 152 -10.05 -38.19 -8.44
C LEU A 152 -10.41 -38.02 -6.96
N VAL A 153 -10.99 -39.06 -6.36
CA VAL A 153 -11.43 -39.06 -4.98
C VAL A 153 -10.42 -39.80 -4.08
N PRO A 154 -9.70 -39.11 -3.19
CA PRO A 154 -8.82 -39.75 -2.22
C PRO A 154 -9.61 -40.44 -1.10
N SER A 155 -9.64 -41.77 -1.12
CA SER A 155 -10.45 -42.56 -0.17
C SER A 155 -9.91 -42.61 1.26
N LYS A 156 -8.70 -42.10 1.52
CA LYS A 156 -8.15 -41.95 2.87
C LYS A 156 -8.69 -40.74 3.61
N GLU A 157 -9.33 -39.82 2.92
CA GLU A 157 -9.93 -38.66 3.56
C GLU A 157 -11.16 -39.02 4.38
N MET A 158 -11.30 -38.36 5.54
CA MET A 158 -12.41 -38.61 6.46
C MET A 158 -13.77 -38.26 5.85
N ASN A 159 -13.85 -37.33 4.91
CA ASN A 159 -15.11 -36.85 4.34
C ASN A 159 -14.90 -36.38 2.89
N ASN A 160 -15.81 -36.78 1.98
CA ASN A 160 -15.77 -36.45 0.55
C ASN A 160 -17.18 -36.02 0.06
N PRO A 161 -17.72 -34.89 0.53
CA PRO A 161 -19.08 -34.46 0.19
C PRO A 161 -19.28 -34.20 -1.30
N GLU A 162 -18.23 -33.73 -2.00
CA GLU A 162 -18.23 -33.47 -3.43
C GLU A 162 -18.45 -34.73 -4.29
N LEU A 163 -17.94 -35.90 -3.87
CA LEU A 163 -18.22 -37.18 -4.52
C LEU A 163 -19.72 -37.46 -4.50
N PHE A 164 -20.34 -37.38 -3.33
CA PHE A 164 -21.74 -37.71 -3.14
C PHE A 164 -22.67 -36.67 -3.76
N TYR A 165 -22.25 -35.40 -3.80
CA TYR A 165 -22.93 -34.37 -4.59
C TYR A 165 -22.95 -34.72 -6.08
N ILE A 166 -21.79 -35.05 -6.68
CA ILE A 166 -21.71 -35.40 -8.10
C ILE A 166 -22.57 -36.63 -8.40
N LEU A 167 -22.41 -37.68 -7.59
CA LEU A 167 -23.14 -38.94 -7.77
C LEU A 167 -24.66 -38.74 -7.69
N LYS A 168 -25.14 -38.01 -6.67
CA LYS A 168 -26.56 -37.67 -6.52
C LYS A 168 -27.09 -36.94 -7.74
N LYS A 169 -26.38 -35.91 -8.18
CA LYS A 169 -26.81 -35.07 -9.31
C LYS A 169 -26.76 -35.81 -10.64
N GLN A 170 -25.79 -36.68 -10.87
CA GLN A 170 -25.76 -37.55 -12.05
C GLN A 170 -26.99 -38.46 -12.11
N ILE A 171 -27.38 -39.08 -10.99
CA ILE A 171 -28.58 -39.92 -10.90
C ILE A 171 -29.86 -39.09 -11.15
N GLU A 172 -29.97 -37.91 -10.53
CA GLU A 172 -31.10 -37.00 -10.73
C GLU A 172 -31.22 -36.53 -12.19
N CYS A 173 -30.11 -36.15 -12.82
CA CYS A 173 -30.05 -35.69 -14.22
C CYS A 173 -30.49 -36.79 -15.19
N LYS A 174 -29.97 -38.01 -15.01
CA LYS A 174 -30.34 -39.17 -15.83
C LYS A 174 -31.80 -39.58 -15.65
N LYS A 175 -32.29 -39.59 -14.40
CA LYS A 175 -33.69 -39.94 -14.10
C LYS A 175 -34.69 -38.95 -14.70
N ASN A 176 -34.35 -37.66 -14.68
CA ASN A 176 -35.24 -36.59 -15.15
C ASN A 176 -34.97 -36.18 -16.61
N ASN A 177 -33.94 -36.73 -17.25
CA ASN A 177 -33.45 -36.33 -18.58
C ASN A 177 -33.17 -34.82 -18.68
N VAL A 178 -32.48 -34.27 -17.66
CA VAL A 178 -32.12 -32.85 -17.56
C VAL A 178 -30.61 -32.73 -17.50
N LYS A 179 -30.04 -31.76 -18.23
CA LYS A 179 -28.63 -31.42 -18.12
C LYS A 179 -28.40 -30.37 -17.06
N GLU A 180 -27.44 -30.60 -16.18
CA GLU A 180 -27.07 -29.67 -15.12
C GLU A 180 -25.58 -29.37 -15.17
N LYS A 181 -25.22 -28.09 -15.30
CA LYS A 181 -23.82 -27.65 -15.24
C LYS A 181 -23.44 -27.19 -13.83
N ILE A 182 -22.21 -27.49 -13.42
CA ILE A 182 -21.61 -27.05 -12.16
C ILE A 182 -20.38 -26.19 -12.41
N PHE A 183 -20.17 -25.16 -11.58
CA PHE A 183 -19.00 -24.29 -11.69
C PHE A 183 -17.87 -24.83 -10.81
N VAL A 184 -16.76 -25.23 -11.43
CA VAL A 184 -15.65 -25.88 -10.74
C VAL A 184 -14.29 -25.47 -11.30
N PRO A 185 -13.23 -25.48 -10.48
CA PRO A 185 -11.86 -25.37 -10.98
C PRO A 185 -11.43 -26.67 -11.67
N ILE A 186 -10.55 -26.54 -12.68
CA ILE A 186 -9.93 -27.69 -13.35
C ILE A 186 -8.49 -27.84 -12.88
N SER A 187 -8.23 -28.92 -12.17
CA SER A 187 -6.92 -29.28 -11.61
C SER A 187 -5.89 -29.49 -12.72
N HIS A 188 -4.71 -28.88 -12.56
CA HIS A 188 -3.56 -29.01 -13.46
C HIS A 188 -3.80 -28.66 -14.94
N LEU A 189 -4.92 -28.01 -15.27
CA LEU A 189 -5.16 -27.52 -16.62
C LEU A 189 -4.41 -26.19 -16.81
N ASP A 190 -3.50 -26.14 -17.78
CA ASP A 190 -2.79 -24.91 -18.14
C ASP A 190 -3.68 -24.01 -19.01
N TYR A 191 -3.25 -22.75 -19.21
CA TYR A 191 -3.99 -21.79 -20.02
C TYR A 191 -4.16 -22.27 -21.46
N SER A 192 -5.34 -22.05 -22.05
CA SER A 192 -5.67 -22.51 -23.40
C SER A 192 -4.84 -21.85 -24.51
N GLY A 193 -4.24 -20.67 -24.24
CA GLY A 193 -3.53 -19.89 -25.25
C GLY A 193 -4.45 -19.18 -26.26
N ARG A 194 -5.78 -19.24 -26.09
CA ARG A 194 -6.74 -18.70 -27.06
C ARG A 194 -6.73 -17.18 -27.13
N TYR A 195 -6.70 -16.51 -25.97
CA TYR A 195 -6.73 -15.04 -25.87
C TYR A 195 -5.33 -14.47 -25.68
N LEU A 196 -4.56 -15.03 -24.74
CA LEU A 196 -3.15 -14.69 -24.48
C LEU A 196 -2.34 -15.98 -24.40
N LYS A 197 -1.11 -15.95 -24.92
CA LYS A 197 -0.13 -17.03 -24.74
C LYS A 197 0.33 -17.07 -23.28
N LYS A 198 0.84 -18.23 -22.84
CA LYS A 198 1.42 -18.39 -21.49
C LYS A 198 2.51 -17.36 -21.18
N SER A 199 3.37 -17.05 -22.15
CA SER A 199 4.39 -16.00 -22.00
C SER A 199 3.79 -14.61 -21.85
N GLU A 200 2.71 -14.30 -22.57
CA GLU A 200 2.00 -13.02 -22.48
C GLU A 200 1.25 -12.89 -21.14
N ILE A 201 0.71 -13.98 -20.60
CA ILE A 201 0.11 -14.01 -19.26
C ILE A 201 1.19 -13.72 -18.20
N SER A 202 2.34 -14.38 -18.28
CA SER A 202 3.45 -14.12 -17.35
C SER A 202 3.95 -12.68 -17.45
N ASP A 203 4.04 -12.12 -18.66
CA ASP A 203 4.34 -10.69 -18.85
C ASP A 203 3.29 -9.79 -18.17
N VAL A 204 1.99 -10.10 -18.33
CA VAL A 204 0.89 -9.34 -17.67
C VAL A 204 1.04 -9.37 -16.16
N GLU A 205 1.30 -10.53 -15.56
CA GLU A 205 1.52 -10.68 -14.12
C GLU A 205 2.72 -9.83 -13.66
N ASN A 206 3.85 -9.91 -14.38
CA ASN A 206 5.06 -9.14 -14.10
C ASN A 206 4.83 -7.62 -14.20
N TYR A 207 4.16 -7.15 -15.26
CA TYR A 207 3.90 -5.73 -15.46
C TYR A 207 2.95 -5.18 -14.40
N LEU A 208 1.88 -5.92 -14.07
CA LEU A 208 0.97 -5.53 -13.00
C LEU A 208 1.64 -5.54 -11.64
N TRP A 209 2.50 -6.52 -11.35
CA TRP A 209 3.30 -6.53 -10.12
C TRP A 209 4.23 -5.31 -10.05
N TYR A 210 4.86 -4.91 -11.15
CA TYR A 210 5.70 -3.71 -11.19
C TYR A 210 4.91 -2.45 -10.79
N PHE A 211 3.68 -2.29 -11.27
CA PHE A 211 2.84 -1.13 -10.97
C PHE A 211 2.18 -1.16 -9.60
N THR A 212 1.67 -2.32 -9.19
CA THR A 212 0.87 -2.47 -7.97
C THR A 212 1.70 -2.86 -6.74
N LYS A 213 2.93 -3.35 -6.96
CA LYS A 213 3.80 -3.99 -5.97
C LYS A 213 3.18 -5.24 -5.32
N GLN A 214 2.12 -5.79 -5.92
CA GLN A 214 1.41 -6.98 -5.48
C GLN A 214 1.23 -7.95 -6.65
N TRP A 215 1.39 -9.25 -6.42
CA TRP A 215 1.22 -10.24 -7.49
C TRP A 215 -0.27 -10.44 -7.80
N PRO A 216 -0.70 -10.34 -9.07
CA PRO A 216 -2.06 -10.71 -9.46
C PRO A 216 -2.16 -12.20 -9.78
N ASP A 217 -3.36 -12.74 -9.63
CA ASP A 217 -3.77 -14.04 -10.18
C ASP A 217 -4.49 -13.83 -11.52
N VAL A 218 -4.15 -14.65 -12.52
CA VAL A 218 -4.84 -14.68 -13.82
C VAL A 218 -5.63 -15.98 -13.96
N PHE A 219 -6.88 -15.89 -14.42
CA PHE A 219 -7.77 -17.03 -14.62
C PHE A 219 -8.38 -17.03 -16.02
N GLU A 220 -8.49 -18.22 -16.63
CA GLU A 220 -9.43 -18.46 -17.71
C GLU A 220 -10.76 -18.95 -17.12
N VAL A 221 -11.82 -18.17 -17.34
CA VAL A 221 -13.16 -18.48 -16.83
C VAL A 221 -14.10 -18.69 -18.00
N TYR A 222 -14.72 -19.87 -18.06
CA TYR A 222 -15.70 -20.21 -19.08
C TYR A 222 -17.09 -20.07 -18.48
N ASP A 223 -17.97 -19.31 -19.13
CA ASP A 223 -19.36 -19.17 -18.70
C ASP A 223 -20.21 -20.41 -19.06
N ASN A 224 -21.49 -20.40 -18.69
CA ASN A 224 -22.44 -21.48 -18.99
C ASN A 224 -22.59 -21.77 -20.50
N LYS A 225 -22.26 -20.80 -21.36
CA LYS A 225 -22.31 -20.87 -22.82
C LYS A 225 -20.93 -21.17 -23.43
N GLU A 226 -19.96 -21.58 -22.61
CA GLU A 226 -18.58 -21.89 -23.01
C GLU A 226 -17.81 -20.70 -23.59
N LYS A 227 -18.29 -19.47 -23.33
CA LYS A 227 -17.55 -18.27 -23.68
C LYS A 227 -16.41 -18.05 -22.69
N LEU A 228 -15.20 -17.93 -23.22
CA LEU A 228 -13.99 -17.65 -22.46
C LEU A 228 -13.91 -16.18 -22.06
N TYR A 229 -13.51 -15.95 -20.82
CA TYR A 229 -13.13 -14.66 -20.26
C TYR A 229 -11.76 -14.82 -19.60
N VAL A 230 -10.83 -13.90 -19.83
CA VAL A 230 -9.61 -13.82 -19.03
C VAL A 230 -9.88 -12.84 -17.90
N GLN A 231 -9.74 -13.31 -16.66
CA GLN A 231 -9.97 -12.50 -15.47
C GLN A 231 -8.69 -12.35 -14.68
N ILE A 232 -8.38 -11.13 -14.28
CA ILE A 232 -7.18 -10.81 -13.51
C ILE A 232 -7.64 -10.25 -12.17
N ILE A 233 -7.26 -10.91 -11.09
CA ILE A 233 -7.54 -10.51 -9.71
C ILE A 233 -6.24 -10.09 -9.06
N GLY A 234 -6.20 -8.93 -8.44
CA GLY A 234 -5.01 -8.48 -7.72
C GLY A 234 -5.34 -7.48 -6.65
N GLN A 235 -4.32 -6.97 -5.97
CA GLN A 235 -4.46 -5.92 -4.98
C GLN A 235 -3.65 -4.70 -5.38
N ILE A 236 -4.11 -3.52 -5.00
CA ILE A 236 -3.41 -2.26 -5.25
C ILE A 236 -3.48 -1.38 -4.01
N ASP A 237 -2.39 -0.68 -3.72
CA ASP A 237 -2.40 0.41 -2.75
C ASP A 237 -3.19 1.60 -3.31
N VAL A 238 -4.36 1.85 -2.72
CA VAL A 238 -5.22 2.97 -3.13
C VAL A 238 -4.96 4.24 -2.32
N TYR A 239 -4.38 4.10 -1.12
CA TYR A 239 -4.12 5.20 -0.20
C TYR A 239 -3.22 4.73 0.97
N GLU A 240 -1.98 5.20 1.02
CA GLU A 240 -1.05 5.02 2.15
C GLU A 240 -1.03 3.58 2.72
N LYS A 241 -0.67 2.62 1.86
CA LYS A 241 -0.60 1.17 2.13
C LYS A 241 -1.95 0.48 2.34
N VAL A 242 -3.07 1.15 2.10
CA VAL A 242 -4.39 0.53 2.13
C VAL A 242 -4.58 -0.24 0.84
N LEU A 243 -4.54 -1.57 0.96
CA LEU A 243 -4.74 -2.47 -0.17
C LEU A 243 -6.23 -2.63 -0.49
N SER A 244 -6.56 -2.60 -1.77
CA SER A 244 -7.89 -2.88 -2.28
C SER A 244 -7.81 -3.91 -3.40
N THR A 245 -8.67 -4.93 -3.34
CA THR A 245 -8.76 -5.93 -4.41
C THR A 245 -9.38 -5.33 -5.67
N TYR A 246 -8.82 -5.62 -6.83
CA TYR A 246 -9.37 -5.25 -8.14
C TYR A 246 -9.64 -6.50 -8.98
N ARG A 247 -10.56 -6.37 -9.96
CA ARG A 247 -10.90 -7.40 -10.94
C ARG A 247 -10.97 -6.79 -12.33
N ILE A 248 -10.16 -7.32 -13.24
CA ILE A 248 -10.18 -6.96 -14.67
C ILE A 248 -10.82 -8.12 -15.42
N VAL A 249 -11.82 -7.85 -16.26
CA VAL A 249 -12.51 -8.87 -17.06
C VAL A 249 -12.32 -8.58 -18.55
N LEU A 250 -11.50 -9.39 -19.21
CA LEU A 250 -11.21 -9.32 -20.63
C LEU A 250 -12.15 -10.29 -21.37
N LYS A 251 -13.11 -9.71 -22.11
CA LYS A 251 -14.29 -10.43 -22.64
C LYS A 251 -14.04 -11.14 -23.98
N ASP A 252 -12.97 -10.79 -24.66
CA ASP A 252 -12.59 -11.31 -25.98
C ASP A 252 -11.08 -11.16 -26.20
N LYS A 253 -10.61 -11.76 -27.30
CA LYS A 253 -9.18 -11.77 -27.66
C LYS A 253 -8.64 -10.37 -27.96
N GLU A 254 -9.44 -9.50 -28.58
CA GLU A 254 -9.00 -8.15 -28.92
C GLU A 254 -8.78 -7.31 -27.66
N ALA A 255 -9.72 -7.34 -26.73
CA ALA A 255 -9.61 -6.70 -25.43
C ALA A 255 -8.37 -7.19 -24.66
N ALA A 256 -8.12 -8.51 -24.66
CA ALA A 256 -6.96 -9.07 -23.97
C ALA A 256 -5.62 -8.65 -24.59
N VAL A 257 -5.51 -8.69 -25.91
CA VAL A 257 -4.30 -8.26 -26.64
C VAL A 257 -4.06 -6.75 -26.48
N ASN A 258 -5.12 -5.94 -26.53
CA ASN A 258 -5.02 -4.49 -26.35
C ASN A 258 -4.57 -4.14 -24.92
N PHE A 259 -5.10 -4.85 -23.91
CA PHE A 259 -4.68 -4.70 -22.53
C PHE A 259 -3.20 -5.09 -22.31
N TYR A 260 -2.78 -6.24 -22.86
CA TYR A 260 -1.37 -6.67 -22.82
C TYR A 260 -0.44 -5.63 -23.45
N LYS A 261 -0.76 -5.15 -24.66
CA LYS A 261 0.06 -4.15 -25.37
C LYS A 261 0.12 -2.81 -24.63
N LEU A 262 -1.00 -2.39 -24.02
CA LEU A 262 -1.02 -1.20 -23.17
C LEU A 262 -0.07 -1.38 -21.99
N LEU A 263 -0.22 -2.44 -21.19
CA LEU A 263 0.66 -2.73 -20.06
C LEU A 263 2.14 -2.75 -20.46
N LYS A 264 2.45 -3.45 -21.55
CA LYS A 264 3.83 -3.55 -22.07
C LYS A 264 4.40 -2.18 -22.42
N ALA A 265 3.63 -1.33 -23.09
CA ALA A 265 4.05 0.02 -23.46
C ALA A 265 4.31 0.89 -22.22
N LEU A 266 3.38 0.88 -21.26
CA LEU A 266 3.53 1.63 -20.02
C LEU A 266 4.74 1.14 -19.20
N PHE A 267 4.95 -0.17 -19.14
CA PHE A 267 6.10 -0.78 -18.46
C PHE A 267 7.42 -0.36 -19.09
N ILE A 268 7.52 -0.41 -20.43
CA ILE A 268 8.71 0.04 -21.18
C ILE A 268 9.00 1.52 -20.92
N LEU A 269 7.98 2.39 -20.88
CA LEU A 269 8.18 3.81 -20.57
C LEU A 269 8.64 4.04 -19.13
N SER A 270 8.03 3.34 -18.18
CA SER A 270 8.35 3.47 -16.76
C SER A 270 9.76 2.97 -16.41
N THR A 271 10.23 1.96 -17.13
CA THR A 271 11.56 1.37 -16.91
C THR A 271 12.64 2.01 -17.78
N GLY A 272 12.31 2.39 -19.02
CA GLY A 272 13.25 3.03 -19.94
C GLY A 272 13.46 4.53 -19.70
N ALA A 273 12.54 5.20 -19.00
CA ALA A 273 12.59 6.63 -18.72
C ALA A 273 11.89 6.96 -17.38
N GLU A 274 12.32 6.31 -16.30
CA GLU A 274 11.68 6.34 -14.97
C GLU A 274 11.51 7.74 -14.37
N GLU A 275 12.47 8.63 -14.58
CA GLU A 275 12.40 10.02 -14.09
C GLU A 275 11.26 10.81 -14.73
N GLN A 276 10.83 10.41 -15.92
CA GLN A 276 9.95 11.19 -16.78
C GLN A 276 8.54 10.59 -16.88
N TYR A 277 8.42 9.25 -16.79
CA TYR A 277 7.14 8.55 -16.89
C TYR A 277 6.84 7.75 -15.63
N LYS A 278 5.96 8.30 -14.81
CA LYS A 278 5.39 7.61 -13.65
C LYS A 278 3.88 7.52 -13.83
N PHE A 279 3.35 6.30 -13.86
CA PHE A 279 1.92 6.06 -14.02
C PHE A 279 1.29 5.76 -12.66
N ASN A 280 0.22 6.48 -12.36
CA ASN A 280 -0.60 6.25 -11.18
C ASN A 280 -1.78 5.36 -11.56
N LEU A 281 -2.10 4.39 -10.72
CA LEU A 281 -3.22 3.49 -10.93
C LEU A 281 -4.37 3.89 -10.00
N LYS A 282 -5.61 3.78 -10.50
CA LYS A 282 -6.82 4.01 -9.70
C LYS A 282 -7.85 2.93 -9.97
N ILE A 283 -8.59 2.54 -8.94
CA ILE A 283 -9.73 1.64 -9.10
C ILE A 283 -10.86 2.37 -9.85
N ASN A 284 -11.38 1.75 -10.89
CA ASN A 284 -12.46 2.31 -11.71
C ASN A 284 -13.85 1.84 -11.23
N LYS A 285 -14.91 2.28 -11.91
CA LYS A 285 -16.30 1.96 -11.54
C LYS A 285 -16.71 0.51 -11.78
N GLU A 286 -15.89 -0.27 -12.47
CA GLU A 286 -16.10 -1.70 -12.73
C GLU A 286 -15.24 -2.57 -11.80
N ALA A 287 -14.64 -1.96 -10.76
CA ALA A 287 -13.70 -2.59 -9.84
C ALA A 287 -12.39 -3.05 -10.48
N GLY A 288 -12.10 -2.65 -11.73
CA GLY A 288 -10.81 -2.82 -12.39
C GLY A 288 -9.85 -1.67 -12.08
N ILE A 289 -8.77 -1.56 -12.85
CA ILE A 289 -7.76 -0.50 -12.72
C ILE A 289 -7.70 0.36 -13.99
N ASP A 290 -7.52 1.67 -13.79
CA ASP A 290 -7.23 2.64 -14.83
C ASP A 290 -5.82 3.22 -14.61
N PHE A 291 -5.07 3.40 -15.71
CA PHE A 291 -3.72 3.97 -15.71
C PHE A 291 -3.78 5.46 -16.01
N PHE A 292 -3.09 6.27 -15.22
CA PHE A 292 -3.01 7.71 -15.37
C PHE A 292 -1.58 8.17 -15.50
N PHE A 293 -1.30 9.01 -16.49
CA PHE A 293 -0.09 9.83 -16.55
C PHE A 293 -0.48 11.26 -16.19
N GLU A 294 0.15 11.83 -15.16
CA GLU A 294 -0.28 13.10 -14.57
C GLU A 294 -1.79 13.03 -14.17
N GLN A 295 -2.66 13.69 -14.94
CA GLN A 295 -4.12 13.66 -14.75
C GLN A 295 -4.89 12.97 -15.89
N GLU A 296 -4.19 12.54 -16.94
CA GLU A 296 -4.81 11.95 -18.13
C GLU A 296 -4.88 10.42 -18.04
N LYS A 297 -6.06 9.86 -18.26
CA LYS A 297 -6.26 8.41 -18.37
C LYS A 297 -5.67 7.90 -19.68
N ILE A 298 -4.78 6.92 -19.59
CA ILE A 298 -4.15 6.29 -20.75
C ILE A 298 -4.91 5.02 -21.14
N GLU A 299 -5.34 4.97 -22.39
CA GLU A 299 -6.06 3.84 -22.99
C GLU A 299 -5.32 3.40 -24.26
N TYR A 300 -5.39 2.11 -24.58
CA TYR A 300 -4.69 1.56 -25.74
C TYR A 300 -5.01 2.31 -27.05
N ILE A 301 -6.28 2.65 -27.26
CA ILE A 301 -6.75 3.39 -28.46
C ILE A 301 -6.11 4.77 -28.57
N LYS A 302 -5.78 5.42 -27.45
CA LYS A 302 -5.17 6.75 -27.38
C LYS A 302 -3.65 6.71 -27.34
N LEU A 303 -3.05 5.53 -27.18
CA LEU A 303 -1.61 5.37 -26.98
C LEU A 303 -0.76 5.96 -28.14
N PRO A 304 -1.11 5.79 -29.43
CA PRO A 304 -0.35 6.44 -30.51
C PRO A 304 -0.36 7.96 -30.42
N ASN A 305 -1.52 8.56 -30.11
CA ASN A 305 -1.66 10.00 -29.94
C ASN A 305 -0.87 10.50 -28.72
N PHE A 306 -0.93 9.75 -27.62
CA PHE A 306 -0.13 10.03 -26.43
C PHE A 306 1.37 10.06 -26.76
N ILE A 307 1.88 9.03 -27.44
CA ILE A 307 3.30 8.95 -27.84
C ILE A 307 3.69 10.14 -28.71
N ASN A 308 2.90 10.45 -29.75
CA ASN A 308 3.17 11.59 -30.64
C ASN A 308 3.21 12.92 -29.88
N ASN A 309 2.26 13.14 -28.96
CA ASN A 309 2.21 14.35 -28.14
C ASN A 309 3.43 14.45 -27.23
N GLN A 310 3.82 13.35 -26.58
CA GLN A 310 5.00 13.31 -25.73
C GLN A 310 6.29 13.55 -26.52
N VAL A 311 6.44 12.94 -27.71
CA VAL A 311 7.59 13.20 -28.59
C VAL A 311 7.71 14.69 -28.92
N ASN A 312 6.62 15.32 -29.33
CA ASN A 312 6.61 16.74 -29.65
C ASN A 312 6.96 17.61 -28.44
N LYS A 313 6.50 17.24 -27.24
CA LYS A 313 6.87 17.91 -25.98
C LYS A 313 8.37 17.77 -25.72
N LYS A 314 8.93 16.56 -25.82
CA LYS A 314 10.36 16.31 -25.59
C LYS A 314 11.27 17.02 -26.59
N ILE A 315 10.87 17.13 -27.86
CA ILE A 315 11.63 17.90 -28.85
C ILE A 315 11.74 19.37 -28.41
N LYS A 316 10.61 19.99 -28.01
CA LYS A 316 10.60 21.37 -27.51
C LYS A 316 11.43 21.53 -26.24
N ASP A 317 11.34 20.59 -25.30
CA ASP A 317 12.12 20.62 -24.06
C ASP A 317 13.64 20.58 -24.37
N ILE A 318 14.06 19.74 -25.32
CA ILE A 318 15.47 19.67 -25.74
C ILE A 318 15.92 20.98 -26.39
N GLU A 319 15.08 21.60 -27.23
CA GLU A 319 15.38 22.90 -27.84
C GLU A 319 15.56 24.00 -26.79
N ASN A 320 14.69 24.04 -25.78
CA ASN A 320 14.79 25.00 -24.67
C ASN A 320 16.09 24.81 -23.88
N VAL A 321 16.42 23.57 -23.51
CA VAL A 321 17.65 23.27 -22.76
C VAL A 321 18.90 23.61 -23.58
N LYS A 322 18.88 23.40 -24.91
CA LYS A 322 19.97 23.84 -25.79
C LYS A 322 20.16 25.35 -25.76
N LEU A 323 19.08 26.13 -25.78
CA LEU A 323 19.15 27.59 -25.67
C LEU A 323 19.75 28.01 -24.32
N GLU A 324 19.31 27.40 -23.22
CA GLU A 324 19.89 27.66 -21.90
C GLU A 324 21.39 27.36 -21.84
N ILE A 325 21.84 26.25 -22.44
CA ILE A 325 23.27 25.91 -22.50
C ILE A 325 24.06 26.99 -23.24
N VAL A 326 23.53 27.52 -24.35
CA VAL A 326 24.16 28.60 -25.12
C VAL A 326 24.27 29.87 -24.26
N GLU A 327 23.20 30.27 -23.60
CA GLU A 327 23.18 31.45 -22.71
C GLU A 327 24.16 31.31 -21.54
N ARG A 328 24.17 30.14 -20.88
CA ARG A 328 25.09 29.84 -19.78
C ARG A 328 26.54 29.81 -20.26
N THR A 329 26.80 29.30 -21.45
CA THR A 329 28.15 29.30 -22.04
C THR A 329 28.64 30.72 -22.30
N ALA A 330 27.78 31.59 -22.84
CA ALA A 330 28.10 33.01 -23.02
C ALA A 330 28.35 33.73 -21.68
N LYS A 331 27.53 33.47 -20.67
CA LYS A 331 27.72 34.01 -19.30
C LYS A 331 29.06 33.55 -18.71
N LEU A 332 29.38 32.26 -18.83
CA LEU A 332 30.63 31.68 -18.32
C LEU A 332 31.86 32.33 -18.97
N GLN A 333 31.82 32.59 -20.28
CA GLN A 333 32.91 33.29 -20.99
C GLN A 333 33.09 34.73 -20.48
N LYS A 334 31.99 35.47 -20.25
CA LYS A 334 32.05 36.83 -19.67
C LYS A 334 32.67 36.81 -18.28
N LEU A 335 32.26 35.88 -17.42
CA LEU A 335 32.82 35.72 -16.07
C LEU A 335 34.30 35.36 -16.10
N LYS A 336 34.76 34.51 -17.03
CA LYS A 336 36.19 34.21 -17.20
C LYS A 336 37.02 35.48 -17.46
N LYS A 337 36.55 36.36 -18.36
CA LYS A 337 37.22 37.64 -18.65
C LYS A 337 37.28 38.56 -17.42
N ILE A 338 36.18 38.65 -16.65
CA ILE A 338 36.14 39.42 -15.39
C ILE A 338 37.14 38.85 -14.37
N ASN A 339 37.19 37.53 -14.24
CA ASN A 339 38.12 36.85 -13.35
C ASN A 339 39.59 37.13 -13.72
N GLU A 340 39.93 37.07 -15.01
CA GLU A 340 41.28 37.42 -15.51
C GLU A 340 41.65 38.86 -15.18
N SER A 341 40.76 39.83 -15.44
CA SER A 341 40.97 41.23 -15.10
C SER A 341 41.19 41.45 -13.59
N LYS A 342 40.42 40.75 -12.73
CA LYS A 342 40.60 40.79 -11.28
C LYS A 342 41.93 40.16 -10.82
N ILE A 343 42.40 39.11 -11.49
CA ILE A 343 43.74 38.55 -11.24
C ILE A 343 44.82 39.59 -11.57
N GLU A 344 44.72 40.27 -12.70
CA GLU A 344 45.65 41.33 -13.10
C GLU A 344 45.66 42.48 -12.09
N GLU A 345 44.47 42.96 -11.67
CA GLU A 345 44.32 44.00 -10.65
C GLU A 345 45.02 43.61 -9.33
N TYR A 346 44.79 42.39 -8.85
CA TYR A 346 45.44 41.90 -7.64
C TYR A 346 46.97 41.81 -7.80
N LEU A 347 47.47 41.35 -8.95
CA LEU A 347 48.90 41.31 -9.27
C LEU A 347 49.52 42.71 -9.29
N GLU A 348 48.81 43.73 -9.77
CA GLU A 348 49.26 45.11 -9.70
C GLU A 348 49.37 45.61 -8.26
N LYS A 349 48.38 45.32 -7.40
CA LYS A 349 48.45 45.65 -5.97
C LYS A 349 49.64 44.95 -5.28
N GLN A 350 49.91 43.69 -5.63
CA GLN A 350 51.11 42.99 -5.17
C GLN A 350 52.41 43.68 -5.61
N LYS A 351 52.51 44.08 -6.88
CA LYS A 351 53.66 44.82 -7.42
C LYS A 351 53.83 46.18 -6.75
N GLN A 352 52.75 46.89 -6.44
CA GLN A 352 52.80 48.16 -5.71
C GLN A 352 53.43 48.00 -4.32
N ILE A 353 53.08 46.92 -3.62
CA ILE A 353 53.61 46.60 -2.30
C ILE A 353 55.07 46.12 -2.37
N SER A 354 55.43 45.26 -3.34
CA SER A 354 56.82 44.83 -3.52
C SER A 354 57.72 46.03 -3.84
N THR A 355 57.28 46.93 -4.72
CA THR A 355 57.99 48.16 -5.07
C THR A 355 58.11 49.09 -3.86
N PHE A 356 57.06 49.21 -3.03
CA PHE A 356 57.10 49.99 -1.77
C PHE A 356 58.14 49.43 -0.79
N LEU A 357 58.18 48.11 -0.60
CA LEU A 357 59.12 47.44 0.31
C LEU A 357 60.57 47.54 -0.18
N GLU A 358 60.81 47.48 -1.50
CA GLU A 358 62.14 47.70 -2.10
C GLU A 358 62.62 49.15 -1.95
N CYS A 359 61.75 50.13 -2.21
CA CYS A 359 62.07 51.56 -2.09
C CYS A 359 62.37 52.00 -0.64
N LYS A 360 61.98 51.20 0.36
CA LYS A 360 62.30 51.41 1.78
C LYS A 360 63.73 50.99 2.15
N LYS A 361 64.40 50.16 1.34
CA LYS A 361 65.76 49.63 1.63
C LYS A 361 66.92 50.57 1.24
N THR A 362 66.72 51.60 0.42
CA THR A 362 67.80 52.51 -0.03
C THR A 362 67.38 53.99 -0.05
N PHE A 363 68.29 54.88 0.37
CA PHE A 363 68.02 56.31 0.60
C PHE A 363 67.62 57.08 -0.69
N LEU A 364 68.15 56.69 -1.86
CA LEU A 364 67.78 57.22 -3.19
C LEU A 364 66.45 56.68 -3.74
N GLY A 365 65.89 55.61 -3.16
CA GLY A 365 64.59 55.03 -3.55
C GLY A 365 63.38 55.85 -3.10
N ARG A 366 63.52 56.61 -2.00
CA ARG A 366 62.43 57.45 -1.45
C ARG A 366 62.02 58.60 -2.37
N VAL A 367 62.95 59.12 -3.18
CA VAL A 367 62.66 60.16 -4.18
C VAL A 367 62.00 59.55 -5.43
N ARG A 368 62.33 58.31 -5.81
CA ARG A 368 61.79 57.65 -7.03
C ARG A 368 60.34 57.18 -6.91
N TYR A 369 59.88 56.80 -5.71
CA TYR A 369 58.50 56.36 -5.48
C TYR A 369 57.48 57.51 -5.66
N TYR A 370 57.85 58.72 -5.25
CA TYR A 370 57.02 59.93 -5.40
C TYR A 370 56.93 60.46 -6.85
N PHE A 371 57.91 60.16 -7.71
CA PHE A 371 57.90 60.60 -9.12
C PHE A 371 57.28 59.59 -10.10
N LYS A 372 57.15 58.30 -9.72
CA LYS A 372 56.45 57.30 -10.53
C LYS A 372 54.94 57.22 -10.26
N SER A 373 54.47 57.69 -9.10
CA SER A 373 53.03 57.63 -8.74
C SER A 373 52.15 58.67 -9.43
N LYS A 374 52.73 59.63 -10.18
CA LYS A 374 51.96 60.71 -10.82
C LYS A 374 51.72 60.57 -12.33
N ASN A 375 52.25 59.55 -13.01
CA ASN A 375 52.02 59.35 -14.44
C ASN A 375 51.76 57.88 -14.79
N ILE A 376 50.58 57.36 -14.43
CA ILE A 376 49.94 56.27 -15.18
C ILE A 376 48.44 56.59 -15.24
N LYS A 377 48.06 57.57 -16.06
CA LYS A 377 46.80 57.48 -16.80
C LYS A 377 47.12 56.64 -18.02
N LYS A 378 46.87 55.34 -17.96
CA LYS A 378 46.58 54.60 -19.19
C LYS A 378 45.09 54.79 -19.43
N GLU A 379 44.78 55.49 -20.52
CA GLU A 379 43.45 55.45 -21.10
C GLU A 379 43.03 53.99 -21.24
N ILE A 380 41.91 53.65 -20.61
CA ILE A 380 41.16 52.46 -20.99
C ILE A 380 40.66 52.78 -22.39
N ASN A 381 41.35 52.26 -23.40
CA ASN A 381 40.78 52.19 -24.73
C ASN A 381 39.53 51.33 -24.61
N ASN A 382 38.36 51.97 -24.68
CA ASN A 382 37.12 51.35 -25.10
C ASN A 382 37.29 50.93 -26.57
N ASN A 383 38.07 49.89 -26.83
CA ASN A 383 37.92 49.13 -28.05
C ASN A 383 36.72 48.22 -27.81
N GLU A 384 35.54 48.72 -28.20
CA GLU A 384 34.47 47.88 -28.72
C GLU A 384 35.03 47.11 -29.93
N GLU A 385 35.83 46.07 -29.66
CA GLU A 385 36.01 45.03 -30.66
C GLU A 385 34.66 44.36 -30.79
N ASN A 386 33.96 44.77 -31.86
CA ASN A 386 32.86 44.06 -32.48
C ASN A 386 33.06 42.56 -32.29
N ILE A 387 32.35 41.99 -31.30
CA ILE A 387 32.04 40.57 -31.32
C ILE A 387 31.24 40.45 -32.60
N LYS A 388 31.89 39.97 -33.66
CA LYS A 388 31.21 39.46 -34.84
C LYS A 388 30.06 38.63 -34.29
N GLU A 389 28.85 39.03 -34.65
CA GLU A 389 27.69 38.17 -34.57
C GLU A 389 28.10 36.88 -35.26
N ASP A 390 28.54 35.90 -34.46
CA ASP A 390 28.55 34.52 -34.90
C ASP A 390 27.09 34.28 -35.24
N LYS A 391 26.88 34.20 -36.55
CA LYS A 391 25.61 33.91 -37.20
C LYS A 391 24.81 33.03 -36.26
N LYS A 392 23.57 33.42 -35.96
CA LYS A 392 22.53 32.48 -35.56
C LYS A 392 22.72 31.26 -36.45
N GLN A 393 23.36 30.21 -35.94
CA GLN A 393 23.26 28.91 -36.57
C GLN A 393 21.76 28.66 -36.52
N GLU A 394 21.14 28.61 -37.71
CA GLU A 394 19.80 28.07 -37.82
C GLU A 394 19.78 26.80 -36.99
N PRO A 395 18.77 26.61 -36.12
CA PRO A 395 18.70 25.41 -35.32
C PRO A 395 18.77 24.24 -36.29
N GLU A 396 19.83 23.45 -36.20
CA GLU A 396 20.01 22.25 -37.00
C GLU A 396 18.75 21.40 -36.72
N VAL A 397 17.84 21.32 -37.69
CA VAL A 397 16.57 20.60 -37.55
C VAL A 397 16.94 19.12 -37.56
N LEU A 398 17.32 18.61 -36.40
CA LEU A 398 17.81 17.25 -36.21
C LEU A 398 16.68 16.21 -36.15
N TYR A 399 15.43 16.66 -36.18
CA TYR A 399 14.26 15.83 -35.98
C TYR A 399 13.49 15.69 -37.29
N GLU A 400 13.61 14.54 -37.94
CA GLU A 400 12.65 14.14 -38.97
C GLU A 400 11.25 14.09 -38.32
N ARG A 401 10.36 14.97 -38.78
CA ARG A 401 8.95 14.89 -38.41
C ARG A 401 8.37 13.65 -39.08
N LYS A 402 8.12 12.61 -38.29
CA LYS A 402 7.41 11.40 -38.72
C LYS A 402 5.91 11.60 -38.48
N GLU A 403 5.08 11.00 -39.32
CA GLU A 403 3.63 10.98 -39.10
C GLU A 403 3.25 10.13 -37.87
N GLN A 404 4.07 9.13 -37.54
CA GLN A 404 3.91 8.27 -36.36
C GLN A 404 5.26 8.00 -35.70
N TYR A 405 5.29 8.10 -34.37
CA TYR A 405 6.45 7.81 -33.55
C TYR A 405 6.29 6.51 -32.78
N THR A 406 7.42 5.84 -32.50
CA THR A 406 7.47 4.61 -31.70
C THR A 406 7.87 4.90 -30.24
N LEU A 407 7.70 3.91 -29.36
CA LEU A 407 8.21 3.97 -27.99
C LEU A 407 9.74 4.12 -27.95
N GLU A 408 10.45 3.49 -28.88
CA GLU A 408 11.91 3.59 -28.99
C GLU A 408 12.35 5.00 -29.36
N ASP A 409 11.66 5.65 -30.32
CA ASP A 409 11.90 7.05 -30.66
C ASP A 409 11.71 7.94 -29.41
N LEU A 410 10.65 7.72 -28.64
CA LEU A 410 10.36 8.49 -27.43
C LEU A 410 11.43 8.28 -26.35
N ILE A 411 11.82 7.03 -26.07
CA ILE A 411 12.88 6.72 -25.10
C ILE A 411 14.21 7.37 -25.53
N GLY A 412 14.57 7.27 -26.81
CA GLY A 412 15.77 7.90 -27.34
C GLY A 412 15.79 9.41 -27.13
N LEU A 413 14.64 10.08 -27.25
CA LEU A 413 14.51 11.51 -26.92
C LEU A 413 14.67 11.78 -25.43
N CYS A 414 14.09 10.93 -24.59
CA CYS A 414 14.19 11.05 -23.13
C CYS A 414 15.65 10.95 -22.66
N THR A 415 16.41 9.99 -23.19
CA THR A 415 17.85 9.84 -22.91
C THR A 415 18.64 11.07 -23.37
N ARG A 416 18.35 11.58 -24.57
CA ARG A 416 19.01 12.80 -25.08
C ARG A 416 18.71 14.03 -24.23
N LEU A 417 17.46 14.17 -23.78
CA LEU A 417 17.05 15.26 -22.89
C LEU A 417 17.80 15.17 -21.55
N ASN A 418 17.90 13.98 -20.95
CA ASN A 418 18.66 13.78 -19.72
C ASN A 418 20.13 14.17 -19.89
N ASN A 419 20.79 13.71 -20.95
CA ASN A 419 22.19 14.10 -21.23
C ASN A 419 22.36 15.61 -21.39
N LYS A 420 21.38 16.29 -22.01
CA LYS A 420 21.41 17.76 -22.17
C LYS A 420 21.15 18.48 -20.85
N ASN A 421 20.26 17.96 -20.01
CA ASN A 421 20.04 18.49 -18.67
C ASN A 421 21.29 18.37 -17.79
N GLU A 422 22.00 17.24 -17.85
CA GLU A 422 23.28 17.06 -17.17
C GLU A 422 24.34 18.06 -17.68
N GLU A 423 24.45 18.24 -18.99
CA GLU A 423 25.34 19.27 -19.58
C GLU A 423 25.00 20.67 -19.05
N ASN A 424 23.71 21.01 -19.01
CA ASN A 424 23.22 22.30 -18.52
C ASN A 424 23.52 22.50 -17.02
N LYS A 425 23.35 21.44 -16.20
CA LYS A 425 23.68 21.44 -14.77
C LYS A 425 25.18 21.64 -14.54
N ASN A 426 26.03 20.96 -15.33
CA ASN A 426 27.48 21.13 -15.27
C ASN A 426 27.91 22.57 -15.61
N LYS A 427 27.30 23.21 -16.62
CA LYS A 427 27.56 24.64 -16.92
C LYS A 427 27.16 25.56 -15.77
N GLN A 428 26.09 25.22 -15.04
CA GLN A 428 25.66 25.99 -13.87
C GLN A 428 26.67 25.91 -12.73
N LEU A 429 27.20 24.70 -12.49
CA LEU A 429 28.27 24.46 -11.52
C LEU A 429 29.53 25.28 -11.87
N ASP A 430 29.94 25.26 -13.14
CA ASP A 430 31.08 26.06 -13.62
C ASP A 430 30.86 27.56 -13.38
N ILE A 431 29.66 28.07 -13.66
CA ILE A 431 29.31 29.49 -13.43
C ILE A 431 29.45 29.83 -11.95
N LYS A 432 28.84 29.05 -11.05
CA LYS A 432 28.94 29.29 -9.60
C LYS A 432 30.39 29.23 -9.11
N ALA A 433 31.18 28.29 -9.63
CA ALA A 433 32.59 28.15 -9.27
C ALA A 433 33.41 29.39 -9.66
N ILE A 434 33.16 29.96 -10.84
CA ILE A 434 33.85 31.18 -11.28
C ILE A 434 33.35 32.41 -10.52
N GLU A 435 32.05 32.53 -10.26
CA GLU A 435 31.49 33.62 -9.45
C GLU A 435 32.10 33.65 -8.03
N LEU A 436 32.31 32.48 -7.42
CA LEU A 436 33.01 32.36 -6.13
C LEU A 436 34.47 32.77 -6.23
N LYS A 437 35.19 32.35 -7.28
CA LYS A 437 36.58 32.79 -7.53
C LYS A 437 36.68 34.31 -7.66
N ILE A 438 35.78 34.93 -8.43
CA ILE A 438 35.71 36.40 -8.60
C ILE A 438 35.44 37.09 -7.26
N THR A 439 34.52 36.55 -6.45
CA THR A 439 34.18 37.09 -5.14
C THR A 439 35.38 37.04 -4.19
N ASN A 440 36.06 35.90 -4.13
CA ASN A 440 37.26 35.73 -3.32
C ASN A 440 38.40 36.66 -3.77
N LEU A 441 38.63 36.77 -5.08
CA LEU A 441 39.62 37.71 -5.62
C LEU A 441 39.27 39.16 -5.29
N SER A 442 37.99 39.53 -5.38
CA SER A 442 37.54 40.89 -5.06
C SER A 442 37.78 41.23 -3.59
N LYS A 443 37.49 40.32 -2.66
CA LYS A 443 37.84 40.48 -1.23
C LYS A 443 39.35 40.57 -1.01
N LYS A 444 40.15 39.76 -1.71
CA LYS A 444 41.63 39.85 -1.64
C LYS A 444 42.14 41.20 -2.11
N ILE A 445 41.55 41.77 -3.15
CA ILE A 445 41.88 43.12 -3.66
C ILE A 445 41.49 44.18 -2.63
N GLU A 446 40.27 44.14 -2.08
CA GLU A 446 39.81 45.09 -1.05
C GLU A 446 40.71 45.06 0.19
N ASN A 447 41.02 43.86 0.71
CA ASN A 447 41.95 43.69 1.82
C ASN A 447 43.35 44.17 1.47
N ALA A 448 43.79 44.00 0.21
CA ALA A 448 45.06 44.51 -0.25
C ALA A 448 45.10 46.05 -0.27
N GLU A 449 44.01 46.70 -0.68
CA GLU A 449 43.88 48.15 -0.64
C GLU A 449 43.87 48.71 0.78
N LEU A 450 43.16 48.06 1.70
CA LEU A 450 43.17 48.42 3.13
C LEU A 450 44.59 48.32 3.70
N TYR A 451 45.30 47.24 3.40
CA TYR A 451 46.67 47.06 3.85
C TYR A 451 47.64 48.10 3.24
N ILE A 452 47.46 48.46 1.95
CA ILE A 452 48.24 49.53 1.29
C ILE A 452 48.00 50.88 1.98
N LYS A 453 46.75 51.21 2.35
CA LYS A 453 46.42 52.44 3.09
C LYS A 453 47.03 52.47 4.49
N GLU A 454 47.14 51.32 5.17
CA GLU A 454 47.70 51.22 6.53
C GLU A 454 49.24 51.15 6.57
N ILE A 455 49.89 50.71 5.49
CA ILE A 455 51.35 50.55 5.37
C ILE A 455 52.11 51.86 5.63
N GLU A 456 51.51 53.03 5.39
CA GLU A 456 52.15 54.32 5.69
C GLU A 456 52.40 54.53 7.20
N LYS A 457 51.74 53.76 8.08
CA LYS A 457 51.83 53.92 9.54
C LYS A 457 52.70 52.89 10.27
N HIS A 458 52.96 51.70 9.72
CA HIS A 458 53.74 50.65 10.43
C HIS A 458 54.70 49.83 9.54
N LYS A 459 55.84 49.39 10.11
CA LYS A 459 56.83 48.49 9.47
C LYS A 459 56.27 47.06 9.40
N LYS A 460 55.73 46.63 8.26
CA LYS A 460 55.25 45.25 8.06
C LYS A 460 55.78 44.59 6.79
N SER A 461 55.78 43.25 6.78
CA SER A 461 56.41 42.36 5.78
C SER A 461 55.44 41.91 4.67
N ILE A 462 55.96 41.41 3.53
CA ILE A 462 55.16 40.85 2.42
C ILE A 462 54.46 39.54 2.79
N PHE A 463 54.98 38.81 3.78
CA PHE A 463 54.32 37.61 4.31
C PHE A 463 53.08 37.93 5.16
N GLU A 464 53.11 39.04 5.91
CA GLU A 464 51.93 39.51 6.66
C GLU A 464 50.85 40.02 5.71
N PHE A 465 51.24 40.56 4.56
CA PHE A 465 50.30 40.95 3.49
C PHE A 465 49.52 39.76 2.95
N TRP A 466 50.17 38.66 2.56
CA TRP A 466 49.46 37.46 2.09
C TRP A 466 48.55 36.84 3.16
N LYS A 467 48.96 36.90 4.43
CA LYS A 467 48.12 36.43 5.54
C LYS A 467 46.90 37.34 5.76
N PHE A 468 47.05 38.64 5.52
CA PHE A 468 45.98 39.62 5.68
C PHE A 468 44.97 39.58 4.53
N THR A 469 45.43 39.44 3.28
CA THR A 469 44.53 39.42 2.11
C THR A 469 43.67 38.17 2.03
N ASN A 470 44.17 37.03 2.50
CA ASN A 470 43.44 35.76 2.50
C ASN A 470 42.52 35.54 3.72
N LYS A 471 42.40 36.53 4.63
CA LYS A 471 41.66 36.37 5.90
C LYS A 471 40.17 36.05 5.72
N ASP A 472 39.56 36.54 4.64
CA ASP A 472 38.11 36.47 4.38
C ASP A 472 37.75 35.63 3.14
N GLU A 473 38.65 34.72 2.73
CA GLU A 473 38.45 33.81 1.58
C GLU A 473 37.35 32.79 1.88
N LEU A 474 36.32 32.74 1.03
CA LEU A 474 35.27 31.74 1.12
C LEU A 474 35.79 30.37 0.64
N PRO A 475 35.38 29.26 1.26
CA PRO A 475 35.75 27.93 0.82
C PRO A 475 35.26 27.63 -0.60
N SER A 476 36.02 26.82 -1.34
CA SER A 476 35.63 26.31 -2.66
C SER A 476 34.39 25.43 -2.56
N LEU A 477 33.62 25.33 -3.67
CA LEU A 477 32.51 24.37 -3.79
C LEU A 477 33.01 22.95 -3.53
N GLN A 478 32.30 22.19 -2.68
CA GLN A 478 32.50 20.75 -2.54
C GLN A 478 31.84 20.03 -3.73
N GLU A 479 32.44 18.93 -4.20
CA GLU A 479 31.80 18.04 -5.17
C GLU A 479 30.49 17.51 -4.56
N GLY A 480 29.35 18.08 -4.97
CA GLY A 480 28.02 17.74 -4.45
C GLY A 480 27.15 18.93 -3.99
N ASP A 481 27.65 20.16 -3.97
CA ASP A 481 26.93 21.32 -3.40
C ASP A 481 25.75 21.87 -4.24
N ILE A 482 25.40 21.20 -5.36
CA ILE A 482 24.15 21.49 -6.08
C ILE A 482 23.40 20.18 -6.40
N GLU A 483 22.95 19.49 -5.36
CA GLU A 483 21.51 19.19 -5.38
C GLU A 483 20.80 20.54 -5.37
N GLU A 484 19.70 20.68 -6.10
CA GLU A 484 18.90 21.90 -6.05
C GLU A 484 18.74 22.37 -4.60
N GLU A 485 18.53 23.65 -4.35
CA GLU A 485 18.00 24.10 -3.07
C GLU A 485 16.57 23.52 -2.85
N SER A 486 16.36 22.21 -2.95
CA SER A 486 15.72 21.54 -1.85
C SER A 486 16.58 21.91 -0.65
N HIS A 487 16.04 22.75 0.22
CA HIS A 487 16.48 22.78 1.60
C HIS A 487 17.00 21.39 1.96
N LYS A 488 18.23 21.26 2.46
CA LYS A 488 18.56 20.12 3.31
C LYS A 488 17.68 20.28 4.54
N GLU A 489 16.37 20.07 4.36
CA GLU A 489 15.49 19.58 5.40
C GLU A 489 16.30 18.44 5.96
N LYS A 490 16.69 18.57 7.24
CA LYS A 490 17.09 17.39 8.01
C LYS A 490 16.14 16.30 7.56
N ILE A 491 16.66 15.16 7.08
CA ILE A 491 15.81 14.01 6.77
C ILE A 491 15.05 13.75 8.07
N GLU A 492 13.83 14.28 8.15
CA GLU A 492 12.97 14.08 9.30
C GLU A 492 12.63 12.61 9.20
N LYS A 493 12.84 11.88 10.30
CA LYS A 493 12.41 10.49 10.34
C LYS A 493 10.90 10.50 10.12
N TYR A 494 10.47 10.12 8.92
CA TYR A 494 9.07 9.94 8.61
C TYR A 494 8.57 8.73 9.40
N PHE A 495 7.38 8.83 9.97
CA PHE A 495 6.76 7.74 10.70
C PHE A 495 6.14 6.75 9.71
N ASP A 496 6.64 5.52 9.69
CA ASP A 496 6.02 4.42 8.96
C ASP A 496 5.18 3.59 9.91
N TYR A 497 3.85 3.56 9.73
CA TYR A 497 2.97 2.83 10.64
C TYR A 497 3.35 1.35 10.80
N GLU A 498 3.73 0.66 9.72
CA GLU A 498 3.99 -0.79 9.78
C GLU A 498 5.31 -1.11 10.48
N GLU A 499 6.30 -0.22 10.38
CA GLU A 499 7.63 -0.41 10.97
C GLU A 499 7.76 0.20 12.38
N ASP A 500 7.11 1.33 12.64
CA ASP A 500 7.35 2.14 13.85
C ASP A 500 6.29 2.00 14.96
N ILE A 501 5.08 1.49 14.67
CA ILE A 501 3.96 1.51 15.63
C ILE A 501 4.29 0.79 16.94
N GLU A 502 5.10 -0.26 16.91
CA GLU A 502 5.44 -1.01 18.12
C GLU A 502 6.32 -0.19 19.09
N ASP A 503 7.38 0.45 18.58
CA ASP A 503 8.26 1.33 19.38
C ASP A 503 7.52 2.59 19.81
N PHE A 504 6.76 3.18 18.89
CA PHE A 504 5.93 4.36 19.17
C PHE A 504 4.92 4.08 20.28
N GLY A 505 4.17 2.97 20.16
CA GLY A 505 3.15 2.59 21.13
C GLY A 505 3.72 2.29 22.52
N LYS A 506 4.93 1.71 22.60
CA LYS A 506 5.62 1.50 23.89
C LYS A 506 5.98 2.82 24.55
N LYS A 507 6.55 3.77 23.80
CA LYS A 507 6.92 5.10 24.31
C LYS A 507 5.70 5.92 24.75
N ALA A 508 4.62 5.86 23.98
CA ALA A 508 3.35 6.51 24.30
C ALA A 508 2.75 5.96 25.62
N ASP A 509 2.68 4.63 25.74
CA ASP A 509 2.14 3.96 26.93
C ASP A 509 2.98 4.23 28.19
N GLU A 510 4.30 4.20 28.07
CA GLU A 510 5.23 4.54 29.16
C GLU A 510 5.05 5.99 29.63
N LEU A 511 4.92 6.93 28.68
CA LEU A 511 4.69 8.34 28.99
C LEU A 511 3.39 8.54 29.76
N GLN A 512 2.29 7.88 29.35
CA GLN A 512 0.99 7.96 30.04
C GLN A 512 1.04 7.35 31.43
N ARG A 513 1.68 6.18 31.60
CA ARG A 513 1.85 5.54 32.93
C ARG A 513 2.61 6.42 33.92
N ARG A 514 3.59 7.18 33.44
CA ARG A 514 4.40 8.06 34.27
C ARG A 514 3.68 9.35 34.67
N LYS A 515 2.87 9.91 33.76
CA LYS A 515 2.31 11.27 33.91
C LYS A 515 0.84 11.33 34.29
N LEU A 516 0.04 10.33 33.92
CA LEU A 516 -1.40 10.31 34.21
C LEU A 516 -1.69 9.60 35.52
N SER A 517 -2.58 10.19 36.31
CA SER A 517 -3.19 9.55 37.47
C SER A 517 -4.22 8.49 37.05
N LYS A 518 -4.60 7.63 37.99
CA LYS A 518 -5.66 6.64 37.75
C LYS A 518 -6.94 7.30 37.24
N ASN A 519 -7.41 8.34 37.93
CA ASN A 519 -8.65 9.06 37.56
C ASN A 519 -8.57 9.64 36.14
N GLU A 520 -7.40 10.13 35.71
CA GLU A 520 -7.20 10.59 34.33
C GLU A 520 -7.24 9.44 33.33
N THR A 521 -6.62 8.29 33.62
CA THR A 521 -6.72 7.12 32.73
C THR A 521 -8.15 6.55 32.68
N ASP A 522 -8.92 6.67 33.76
CA ASP A 522 -10.34 6.28 33.82
C ASP A 522 -11.19 7.26 33.01
N ALA A 523 -10.88 8.56 33.07
CA ALA A 523 -11.51 9.58 32.23
C ALA A 523 -11.27 9.33 30.74
N VAL A 524 -10.03 9.05 30.33
CA VAL A 524 -9.70 8.71 28.93
C VAL A 524 -10.48 7.48 28.47
N PHE A 525 -10.54 6.44 29.30
CA PHE A 525 -11.34 5.26 29.00
C PHE A 525 -12.83 5.58 28.89
N ALA A 526 -13.39 6.34 29.85
CA ALA A 526 -14.79 6.75 29.85
C ALA A 526 -15.17 7.51 28.58
N VAL A 527 -14.31 8.44 28.14
CA VAL A 527 -14.52 9.21 26.91
C VAL A 527 -14.59 8.32 25.67
N LYS A 528 -13.76 7.27 25.61
CA LYS A 528 -13.84 6.26 24.55
C LYS A 528 -15.19 5.55 24.52
N GLN A 529 -15.68 5.13 25.69
CA GLN A 529 -16.89 4.32 25.83
C GLN A 529 -18.17 5.13 25.64
N ALA A 530 -18.16 6.42 25.99
CA ALA A 530 -19.32 7.31 26.00
C ALA A 530 -19.13 8.54 25.10
N MET A 531 -18.44 8.40 23.96
CA MET A 531 -18.13 9.51 23.06
C MET A 531 -19.40 10.23 22.56
N ASN A 532 -20.44 9.48 22.18
CA ASN A 532 -21.70 10.07 21.72
C ASN A 532 -22.36 10.89 22.83
N SER A 533 -22.38 10.38 24.06
CA SER A 533 -22.89 11.10 25.23
C SER A 533 -22.09 12.36 25.52
N ILE A 534 -20.77 12.34 25.30
CA ILE A 534 -19.92 13.53 25.44
C ILE A 534 -20.24 14.57 24.37
N LYS A 535 -20.43 14.16 23.11
CA LYS A 535 -20.86 15.08 22.05
C LYS A 535 -22.25 15.67 22.34
N ALA A 536 -23.14 14.86 22.90
CA ALA A 536 -24.48 15.29 23.31
C ALA A 536 -24.50 16.19 24.56
N LEU A 537 -23.37 16.44 25.23
CA LEU A 537 -23.30 17.45 26.30
C LEU A 537 -23.40 18.88 25.76
N ASP A 538 -22.94 19.08 24.53
CA ASP A 538 -22.94 20.36 23.84
C ASP A 538 -24.23 20.56 22.99
N SER A 539 -25.01 19.50 22.74
CA SER A 539 -26.32 19.52 22.05
C SER A 539 -27.53 19.46 23.02
N ASP A 540 -28.75 19.43 22.49
CA ASP A 540 -30.00 19.45 23.26
C ASP A 540 -30.08 18.32 24.31
N SER A 541 -30.70 18.61 25.46
CA SER A 541 -30.75 17.67 26.60
C SER A 541 -31.44 16.33 26.32
N GLU A 542 -32.22 16.24 25.24
CA GLU A 542 -32.91 15.01 24.84
C GLU A 542 -31.95 13.95 24.27
N ASP A 543 -30.94 14.36 23.51
CA ASP A 543 -29.96 13.43 22.90
C ASP A 543 -29.15 12.68 23.97
N LEU A 544 -28.68 13.41 24.99
CA LEU A 544 -27.95 12.83 26.11
C LEU A 544 -28.79 11.79 26.86
N LYS A 545 -30.09 12.07 27.02
CA LYS A 545 -31.02 11.14 27.69
C LYS A 545 -31.21 9.88 26.87
N GLN A 546 -31.33 9.98 25.55
CA GLN A 546 -31.43 8.81 24.67
C GLN A 546 -30.19 7.92 24.76
N GLU A 547 -28.99 8.50 24.68
CA GLU A 547 -27.73 7.75 24.82
C GLU A 547 -27.60 7.09 26.19
N PHE A 548 -28.00 7.79 27.27
CA PHE A 548 -28.03 7.21 28.61
C PHE A 548 -29.01 6.03 28.71
N ASP A 549 -30.23 6.16 28.18
CA ASP A 549 -31.24 5.10 28.21
C ASP A 549 -30.78 3.87 27.39
N LEU A 550 -30.04 4.08 26.29
CA LEU A 550 -29.43 2.99 25.53
C LEU A 550 -28.37 2.25 26.35
N LEU A 551 -27.45 2.98 27.00
CA LEU A 551 -26.44 2.40 27.89
C LEU A 551 -27.07 1.63 29.06
N LYS A 552 -28.14 2.16 29.64
CA LYS A 552 -28.87 1.50 30.74
C LYS A 552 -29.56 0.22 30.29
N LYS A 553 -30.23 0.22 29.13
CA LYS A 553 -30.79 -1.00 28.54
C LYS A 553 -29.73 -2.03 28.21
N GLU A 554 -28.56 -1.59 27.74
CA GLU A 554 -27.42 -2.48 27.49
C GLU A 554 -26.93 -3.14 28.79
N TYR A 555 -26.84 -2.37 29.87
CA TYR A 555 -26.51 -2.89 31.20
C TYR A 555 -27.54 -3.94 31.67
N GLU A 556 -28.84 -3.64 31.59
CA GLU A 556 -29.93 -4.53 32.01
C GLU A 556 -29.93 -5.86 31.24
N LYS A 557 -29.65 -5.84 29.93
CA LYS A 557 -29.55 -7.06 29.12
C LYS A 557 -28.35 -7.94 29.51
N ASN A 558 -27.29 -7.33 30.00
CA ASN A 558 -26.05 -8.02 30.37
C ASN A 558 -25.98 -8.33 31.87
N ILE A 559 -27.04 -8.09 32.63
CA ILE A 559 -27.01 -8.11 34.09
C ILE A 559 -26.60 -9.48 34.66
N GLU A 560 -26.99 -10.59 34.03
CA GLU A 560 -26.58 -11.93 34.47
C GLU A 560 -25.07 -12.15 34.30
N TYR A 561 -24.51 -11.73 33.17
CA TYR A 561 -23.07 -11.81 32.90
C TYR A 561 -22.25 -10.84 33.76
N ILE A 562 -22.78 -9.64 33.99
CA ILE A 562 -22.20 -8.64 34.90
C ILE A 562 -22.22 -9.16 36.33
N ASN A 563 -23.35 -9.71 36.80
CA ASN A 563 -23.46 -10.30 38.14
C ASN A 563 -22.56 -11.53 38.30
N MET A 564 -22.37 -12.36 37.26
CA MET A 564 -21.38 -13.45 37.27
C MET A 564 -19.93 -12.93 37.44
N LYS A 565 -19.63 -11.72 36.95
CA LYS A 565 -18.34 -11.03 37.17
C LYS A 565 -18.26 -10.33 38.54
N ASP A 566 -19.37 -9.76 39.00
CA ASP A 566 -19.45 -8.92 40.21
C ASP A 566 -19.66 -9.72 41.50
N PHE A 567 -20.18 -10.96 41.46
CA PHE A 567 -20.29 -11.84 42.64
C PHE A 567 -18.93 -12.47 43.01
N ASN A 568 -17.92 -11.63 43.21
CA ASN A 568 -16.64 -11.99 43.80
C ASN A 568 -16.62 -11.57 45.28
N ILE A 569 -17.27 -12.39 46.13
CA ILE A 569 -17.35 -12.25 47.60
C ILE A 569 -15.96 -12.24 48.28
N PHE A 570 -14.91 -12.57 47.54
CA PHE A 570 -13.54 -12.71 48.03
C PHE A 570 -12.59 -11.62 47.52
N GLY A 571 -13.07 -10.63 46.76
CA GLY A 571 -12.23 -9.56 46.20
C GLY A 571 -11.03 -10.10 45.40
N SER A 572 -9.86 -9.46 45.52
CA SER A 572 -8.60 -9.85 44.88
C SER A 572 -8.05 -11.24 45.28
N MET A 573 -8.81 -12.05 46.02
CA MET A 573 -8.46 -13.43 46.35
C MET A 573 -8.98 -14.48 45.34
N VAL A 574 -9.94 -14.15 44.46
CA VAL A 574 -10.61 -15.16 43.58
C VAL A 574 -10.56 -14.86 42.07
N GLU A 575 -10.06 -13.72 41.61
CA GLU A 575 -9.46 -13.75 40.27
C GLU A 575 -8.22 -14.63 40.36
N ASP A 576 -8.39 -15.89 39.95
CA ASP A 576 -7.38 -16.93 40.00
C ASP A 576 -6.06 -16.35 39.49
N LYS A 577 -5.11 -16.09 40.40
CA LYS A 577 -3.82 -15.44 40.08
C LYS A 577 -3.00 -16.26 39.08
N THR A 578 -3.51 -17.42 38.69
CA THR A 578 -3.04 -18.35 37.66
C THR A 578 -3.60 -18.06 36.25
N LYS A 579 -4.71 -17.31 36.10
CA LYS A 579 -5.29 -16.94 34.80
C LYS A 579 -4.42 -15.90 34.10
N ILE A 580 -3.47 -16.42 33.36
CA ILE A 580 -2.57 -15.66 32.52
C ILE A 580 -3.32 -15.23 31.26
N LYS A 581 -3.52 -13.92 31.09
CA LYS A 581 -3.97 -13.32 29.83
C LYS A 581 -2.78 -13.04 28.92
N VAL A 582 -3.01 -12.91 27.63
CA VAL A 582 -1.94 -12.65 26.64
C VAL A 582 -2.30 -11.43 25.79
N ILE A 583 -1.39 -10.45 25.74
CA ILE A 583 -1.43 -9.32 24.82
C ILE A 583 -0.13 -9.33 24.01
N ASN A 584 -0.22 -9.37 22.68
CA ASN A 584 0.93 -9.42 21.78
C ASN A 584 1.99 -10.47 22.21
N ASN A 585 1.55 -11.71 22.41
CA ASN A 585 2.37 -12.83 22.89
C ASN A 585 3.04 -12.65 24.27
N LYS A 586 2.68 -11.61 25.04
CA LYS A 586 3.16 -11.36 26.40
C LYS A 586 2.07 -11.63 27.43
N LYS A 587 2.45 -12.42 28.44
CA LYS A 587 1.60 -12.87 29.52
C LYS A 587 1.43 -11.79 30.60
N HIS A 588 0.21 -11.55 31.08
CA HIS A 588 -0.07 -10.60 32.17
C HIS A 588 -1.24 -11.05 33.06
N ARG A 589 -1.40 -10.39 34.20
CA ARG A 589 -2.39 -10.71 35.25
C ARG A 589 -3.17 -9.46 35.71
N GLU A 590 -3.39 -8.53 34.79
CA GLU A 590 -4.15 -7.31 35.07
C GLU A 590 -5.63 -7.48 34.74
N ILE A 591 -6.45 -6.69 35.43
CA ILE A 591 -7.92 -6.69 35.33
C ILE A 591 -8.33 -5.68 34.26
N GLU A 592 -9.24 -6.06 33.37
CA GLU A 592 -9.82 -5.14 32.40
C GLU A 592 -10.71 -4.12 33.10
N LYS A 593 -10.65 -2.87 32.65
CA LYS A 593 -11.54 -1.83 33.14
C LYS A 593 -12.98 -2.14 32.78
N ASP A 594 -13.86 -2.07 33.77
CA ASP A 594 -15.30 -2.26 33.56
C ASP A 594 -15.94 -0.93 33.15
N LYS A 595 -16.56 -0.90 31.97
CA LYS A 595 -17.21 0.30 31.42
C LYS A 595 -18.37 0.80 32.28
N TYR A 596 -19.17 -0.07 32.86
CA TYR A 596 -20.34 0.31 33.65
C TYR A 596 -19.92 0.83 35.01
N LYS A 597 -18.92 0.20 35.62
CA LYS A 597 -18.33 0.68 36.87
C LYS A 597 -17.69 2.05 36.71
N ILE A 598 -16.94 2.27 35.63
CA ILE A 598 -16.30 3.56 35.37
C ILE A 598 -17.36 4.63 35.05
N LEU A 599 -18.31 4.36 34.16
CA LEU A 599 -19.37 5.32 33.84
C LEU A 599 -20.42 5.49 34.96
N ASN A 600 -20.33 4.71 36.05
CA ASN A 600 -21.28 4.68 37.16
C ASN A 600 -22.73 4.38 36.72
N ILE A 601 -22.88 3.35 35.88
CA ILE A 601 -24.15 2.87 35.34
C ILE A 601 -24.61 1.60 36.07
N ASN A 602 -25.85 1.62 36.56
CA ASN A 602 -26.58 0.51 37.17
C ASN A 602 -28.10 0.70 36.97
N SER A 603 -28.91 -0.25 37.44
CA SER A 603 -30.38 -0.20 37.31
C SER A 603 -31.03 1.06 37.94
N ASN A 604 -30.39 1.67 38.93
CA ASN A 604 -30.86 2.86 39.64
C ASN A 604 -30.14 4.15 39.20
N SER A 605 -29.31 4.12 38.15
CA SER A 605 -28.60 5.30 37.69
C SER A 605 -29.55 6.40 37.23
N ASP A 606 -29.17 7.64 37.52
CA ASP A 606 -29.86 8.88 37.15
C ASP A 606 -29.09 9.66 36.06
N VAL A 607 -29.83 10.25 35.12
CA VAL A 607 -29.27 10.97 33.96
C VAL A 607 -28.48 12.22 34.41
N ASN A 608 -28.91 12.93 35.46
CA ASN A 608 -28.22 14.14 35.91
C ASN A 608 -26.87 13.79 36.56
N LEU A 609 -26.85 12.74 37.39
CA LEU A 609 -25.59 12.25 37.97
C LEU A 609 -24.63 11.76 36.87
N TYR A 610 -25.14 11.08 35.85
CA TYR A 610 -24.36 10.68 34.68
C TYR A 610 -23.77 11.90 33.94
N LYS A 611 -24.59 12.93 33.70
CA LYS A 611 -24.15 14.20 33.10
C LYS A 611 -23.03 14.86 33.89
N ASP A 612 -23.15 14.93 35.21
CA ASP A 612 -22.12 15.52 36.07
C ASP A 612 -20.83 14.70 36.09
N ASN A 613 -20.93 13.37 36.04
CA ASN A 613 -19.77 12.48 35.90
C ASN A 613 -19.04 12.73 34.58
N LEU A 614 -19.76 12.84 33.44
CA LEU A 614 -19.15 13.14 32.15
C LEU A 614 -18.45 14.52 32.16
N LYS A 615 -19.06 15.55 32.76
CA LYS A 615 -18.42 16.87 32.93
C LYS A 615 -17.14 16.78 33.76
N ASN A 616 -17.14 15.95 34.81
CA ASN A 616 -15.94 15.72 35.61
C ASN A 616 -14.84 15.03 34.78
N TYR A 617 -15.19 14.02 33.97
CA TYR A 617 -14.25 13.40 33.06
C TYR A 617 -13.67 14.40 32.05
N LEU A 618 -14.48 15.29 31.48
CA LEU A 618 -13.98 16.34 30.59
C LEU A 618 -12.96 17.28 31.27
N LYS A 619 -13.13 17.59 32.56
CA LYS A 619 -12.12 18.36 33.32
C LYS A 619 -10.81 17.60 33.44
N LEU A 620 -10.86 16.33 33.83
CA LEU A 620 -9.67 15.46 33.93
C LEU A 620 -8.98 15.26 32.58
N ILE A 621 -9.74 15.16 31.48
CA ILE A 621 -9.19 15.10 30.13
C ILE A 621 -8.43 16.37 29.76
N ASN A 622 -8.97 17.54 30.10
CA ASN A 622 -8.29 18.81 29.87
C ASN A 622 -6.97 18.90 30.64
N GLU A 623 -6.92 18.41 31.87
CA GLU A 623 -5.68 18.30 32.64
C GLU A 623 -4.69 17.32 32.00
N ALA A 624 -5.18 16.15 31.54
CA ALA A 624 -4.36 15.13 30.90
C ALA A 624 -3.70 15.63 29.60
N PHE A 625 -4.40 16.41 28.77
CA PHE A 625 -3.82 17.06 27.58
C PHE A 625 -2.67 18.02 27.93
N GLY A 626 -2.68 18.63 29.12
CA GLY A 626 -1.58 19.46 29.58
C GLY A 626 -0.31 18.67 29.95
N LYS A 627 -0.42 17.34 30.11
CA LYS A 627 0.66 16.47 30.57
C LYS A 627 1.29 15.67 29.44
N ILE A 628 0.50 15.29 28.44
CA ILE A 628 0.90 14.39 27.36
C ILE A 628 1.00 15.16 26.04
N SER A 629 2.14 14.99 25.37
CA SER A 629 2.44 15.59 24.07
C SER A 629 2.96 14.53 23.11
N LEU A 630 2.79 14.79 21.83
CA LEU A 630 3.28 13.94 20.75
C LEU A 630 4.81 13.90 20.75
N CYS A 631 5.39 12.71 20.57
CA CYS A 631 6.84 12.48 20.69
C CYS A 631 7.59 12.44 19.37
N ARG A 632 6.88 12.44 18.23
CA ARG A 632 7.41 12.53 16.86
C ARG A 632 6.28 12.87 15.90
N ASN A 633 6.57 13.41 14.73
CA ASN A 633 5.56 13.71 13.71
C ASN A 633 4.84 12.42 13.27
N ILE A 634 3.50 12.42 13.22
CA ILE A 634 2.68 11.28 12.74
C ILE A 634 1.49 11.78 11.93
N SER A 635 0.95 10.92 11.06
CA SER A 635 -0.35 11.12 10.41
C SER A 635 -1.43 10.34 11.14
N VAL A 636 -2.61 10.95 11.30
CA VAL A 636 -3.78 10.31 11.92
C VAL A 636 -5.03 10.55 11.09
N TYR A 637 -5.96 9.60 11.14
CA TYR A 637 -7.07 9.49 10.20
C TYR A 637 -8.40 9.40 10.94
N LYS A 638 -9.42 10.02 10.38
CA LYS A 638 -10.79 9.88 10.85
C LYS A 638 -11.75 9.97 9.70
N LEU A 639 -12.67 9.02 9.62
CA LEU A 639 -13.79 9.07 8.71
C LEU A 639 -14.99 9.76 9.37
N SER A 640 -15.51 10.83 8.77
CA SER A 640 -16.66 11.56 9.31
C SER A 640 -17.60 12.08 8.22
N LYS A 641 -18.90 12.10 8.50
CA LYS A 641 -19.91 12.80 7.66
C LYS A 641 -20.06 14.26 8.05
N GLU A 642 -19.84 14.54 9.32
CA GLU A 642 -20.01 15.85 9.94
C GLU A 642 -18.66 16.52 10.09
N GLU A 643 -18.68 17.84 10.29
CA GLU A 643 -17.49 18.59 10.65
C GLU A 643 -16.92 18.06 11.98
N LEU A 644 -15.60 18.19 12.14
CA LEU A 644 -14.92 17.73 13.34
C LEU A 644 -15.45 18.49 14.56
N CYS A 645 -15.94 17.75 15.56
CA CYS A 645 -16.37 18.33 16.84
C CYS A 645 -15.16 18.70 17.70
N LYS A 646 -15.41 19.31 18.87
CA LYS A 646 -14.37 19.69 19.83
C LYS A 646 -13.43 18.53 20.22
N LEU A 647 -13.99 17.39 20.61
CA LEU A 647 -13.25 16.22 21.04
C LEU A 647 -13.48 15.08 20.05
N GLU A 648 -12.40 14.59 19.46
CA GLU A 648 -12.49 13.59 18.40
C GLU A 648 -11.46 12.48 18.54
N ILE A 649 -11.91 11.27 18.26
CA ILE A 649 -11.04 10.10 18.15
C ILE A 649 -10.58 9.95 16.70
N PHE A 650 -9.28 9.79 16.54
CA PHE A 650 -8.61 9.45 15.28
C PHE A 650 -7.91 8.11 15.43
N ASP A 651 -7.65 7.43 14.31
CA ASP A 651 -6.81 6.25 14.25
C ASP A 651 -5.46 6.59 13.61
N ILE A 652 -4.37 6.02 14.11
CA ILE A 652 -3.06 6.12 13.46
C ILE A 652 -3.04 5.23 12.19
N ASN A 653 -3.83 4.16 12.16
CA ASN A 653 -3.93 3.24 11.04
C ASN A 653 -5.12 3.60 10.12
N PRO A 654 -4.89 4.08 8.89
CA PRO A 654 -5.98 4.41 7.97
C PRO A 654 -6.83 3.18 7.59
N LYS A 655 -6.26 1.97 7.65
CA LYS A 655 -6.98 0.72 7.32
C LYS A 655 -8.20 0.52 8.23
N ASN A 656 -8.11 0.90 9.51
CA ASN A 656 -9.21 0.70 10.47
C ASN A 656 -10.43 1.57 10.14
N GLU A 657 -10.19 2.81 9.73
CA GLU A 657 -11.25 3.75 9.32
C GLU A 657 -11.90 3.33 8.00
N LEU A 658 -11.13 2.71 7.09
CA LEU A 658 -11.59 2.38 5.75
C LEU A 658 -12.33 1.03 5.62
N GLN A 659 -12.34 0.17 6.64
CA GLN A 659 -13.06 -1.11 6.61
C GLN A 659 -14.58 -0.95 6.48
N ASN A 660 -15.15 0.13 7.01
CA ASN A 660 -16.60 0.33 7.13
C ASN A 660 -17.11 1.63 6.51
N VAL A 661 -16.40 2.17 5.50
CA VAL A 661 -16.78 3.43 4.85
C VAL A 661 -18.25 3.41 4.47
N LYS A 662 -19.02 4.43 4.83
CA LYS A 662 -20.39 4.64 4.38
C LYS A 662 -20.43 5.72 3.31
N ASN A 663 -21.52 5.76 2.55
CA ASN A 663 -21.69 6.78 1.52
C ASN A 663 -21.67 8.19 2.13
N LYS A 664 -20.97 9.10 1.44
CA LYS A 664 -20.81 10.55 1.74
C LYS A 664 -19.87 10.91 2.90
N GLU A 665 -19.06 9.97 3.39
CA GLU A 665 -18.05 10.28 4.40
C GLU A 665 -16.80 10.93 3.77
N VAL A 666 -16.18 11.84 4.54
CA VAL A 666 -14.89 12.47 4.25
C VAL A 666 -13.86 11.93 5.23
N MET A 667 -12.70 11.52 4.70
CA MET A 667 -11.56 11.13 5.51
C MET A 667 -10.71 12.37 5.80
N TYR A 668 -10.54 12.68 7.07
CA TYR A 668 -9.64 13.71 7.55
C TYR A 668 -8.29 13.06 7.85
N LYS A 669 -7.24 13.49 7.14
CA LYS A 669 -5.84 13.15 7.46
C LYS A 669 -5.20 14.35 8.13
N LEU A 670 -4.75 14.19 9.37
CA LEU A 670 -4.06 15.23 10.13
C LEU A 670 -2.58 14.85 10.29
N ASN A 671 -1.70 15.67 9.74
CA ASN A 671 -0.25 15.57 9.94
C ASN A 671 0.09 16.33 11.23
N LEU A 672 0.20 15.60 12.33
CA LEU A 672 0.48 16.15 13.66
C LEU A 672 1.97 16.37 13.85
N GLN A 673 2.37 17.56 14.31
CA GLN A 673 3.75 17.88 14.64
C GLN A 673 4.12 17.48 16.07
N GLU A 674 5.38 17.11 16.29
CA GLU A 674 5.94 16.85 17.63
C GLU A 674 5.59 17.97 18.61
N GLY A 675 5.24 17.60 19.84
CA GLY A 675 4.77 18.55 20.85
C GLY A 675 3.25 18.79 20.87
N THR A 676 2.51 18.37 19.83
CA THR A 676 1.04 18.51 19.80
C THR A 676 0.38 17.80 21.01
N PRO A 677 -0.53 18.45 21.76
CA PRO A 677 -1.27 17.82 22.85
C PRO A 677 -2.11 16.64 22.35
N ILE A 678 -1.96 15.47 22.98
CA ILE A 678 -2.56 14.21 22.52
C ILE A 678 -2.75 13.25 23.67
N LEU A 679 -3.76 12.38 23.59
CA LEU A 679 -3.93 11.25 24.51
C LEU A 679 -4.05 9.96 23.70
N TYR A 680 -3.29 8.92 24.06
CA TYR A 680 -3.31 7.66 23.34
C TYR A 680 -4.23 6.66 24.03
N TYR A 681 -4.94 5.86 23.23
CA TYR A 681 -5.63 4.66 23.74
C TYR A 681 -4.64 3.50 23.82
N SER A 682 -3.60 3.66 24.64
CA SER A 682 -2.61 2.63 24.91
C SER A 682 -3.11 1.57 25.90
N ASN A 683 -2.35 0.49 26.08
CA ASN A 683 -2.76 -0.64 26.90
C ASN A 683 -3.17 -0.22 28.32
N ILE A 684 -2.47 0.76 28.94
CA ILE A 684 -2.80 1.27 30.29
C ILE A 684 -4.20 1.87 30.41
N ILE A 685 -4.79 2.34 29.31
CA ILE A 685 -6.13 2.93 29.33
C ILE A 685 -7.21 1.86 29.52
N PHE A 686 -6.97 0.63 29.09
CA PHE A 686 -7.98 -0.45 29.12
C PHE A 686 -7.89 -1.35 30.35
N TYR A 687 -6.81 -1.27 31.13
CA TYR A 687 -6.53 -2.18 32.22
C TYR A 687 -6.17 -1.46 33.51
N GLU A 688 -6.57 -2.05 34.63
CA GLU A 688 -6.11 -1.70 35.96
C GLU A 688 -4.73 -2.34 36.19
N ASN A 689 -3.66 -1.54 36.21
CA ASN A 689 -2.28 -2.05 36.29
C ASN A 689 -1.75 -2.13 37.73
N PHE A 690 -2.51 -2.76 38.63
CA PHE A 690 -2.14 -2.90 40.03
C PHE A 690 -0.95 -3.84 40.24
N ASN A 691 -0.87 -4.93 39.46
CA ASN A 691 0.19 -5.93 39.59
C ASN A 691 1.46 -5.55 38.79
N LYS A 692 1.43 -4.46 38.03
CA LYS A 692 2.53 -3.96 37.19
C LYS A 692 3.04 -4.98 36.16
N THR A 693 2.17 -5.87 35.69
CA THR A 693 2.47 -6.91 34.70
C THR A 693 1.95 -6.58 33.29
N LEU A 694 1.22 -5.48 33.11
CA LEU A 694 0.65 -5.12 31.80
C LEU A 694 1.74 -4.77 30.78
N PRO A 695 1.79 -5.43 29.61
CA PRO A 695 2.78 -5.13 28.58
C PRO A 695 2.65 -3.70 28.07
N LEU A 696 3.79 -3.05 27.84
CA LEU A 696 3.84 -1.73 27.20
C LEU A 696 3.42 -1.83 25.74
N GLY A 697 2.56 -0.92 25.30
CA GLY A 697 2.18 -0.79 23.90
C GLY A 697 0.81 -0.18 23.67
N MET A 698 0.45 -0.12 22.38
CA MET A 698 -0.86 0.27 21.85
C MET A 698 -1.46 -0.91 21.08
N ASN A 699 -1.52 -2.08 21.72
CA ASN A 699 -1.90 -3.33 21.05
C ASN A 699 -3.42 -3.53 20.99
N LEU A 700 -4.14 -2.93 21.95
CA LEU A 700 -5.60 -3.02 22.04
C LEU A 700 -6.30 -2.00 21.14
N SER A 701 -5.64 -0.90 20.83
CA SER A 701 -6.15 0.17 19.98
C SER A 701 -5.00 1.03 19.46
N THR A 702 -5.06 1.42 18.20
CA THR A 702 -4.17 2.39 17.56
C THR A 702 -4.78 3.79 17.53
N GLN A 703 -5.88 3.98 18.25
CA GLN A 703 -6.60 5.24 18.28
C GLN A 703 -5.96 6.22 19.26
N ILE A 704 -6.25 7.48 19.01
CA ILE A 704 -5.85 8.62 19.83
C ILE A 704 -7.04 9.56 20.02
N LEU A 705 -6.97 10.39 21.04
CA LEU A 705 -7.94 11.43 21.34
C LEU A 705 -7.27 12.80 21.14
N LEU A 706 -7.94 13.67 20.38
CA LEU A 706 -7.52 15.04 20.12
C LEU A 706 -8.62 16.02 20.54
N ASP A 707 -8.19 17.19 20.99
CA ASP A 707 -9.04 18.35 21.25
C ASP A 707 -8.84 19.36 20.11
N ILE A 708 -9.77 19.37 19.17
CA ILE A 708 -9.75 20.15 17.93
C ILE A 708 -9.68 21.66 18.23
N ASP A 709 -10.29 22.12 19.32
CA ASP A 709 -10.25 23.55 19.72
C ASP A 709 -8.82 24.02 20.03
N LYS A 710 -7.93 23.10 20.45
CA LYS A 710 -6.53 23.39 20.79
C LYS A 710 -5.58 23.28 19.59
N LEU A 711 -6.10 23.04 18.40
CA LEU A 711 -5.31 22.78 17.20
C LEU A 711 -5.50 23.87 16.15
N GLU A 712 -4.44 24.14 15.39
CA GLU A 712 -4.45 24.98 14.19
C GLU A 712 -4.36 24.10 12.95
N PHE A 713 -5.22 24.35 11.97
CA PHE A 713 -5.35 23.55 10.76
C PHE A 713 -4.91 24.35 9.53
N GLU A 714 -3.99 23.79 8.75
CA GLU A 714 -3.59 24.31 7.45
C GLU A 714 -3.89 23.26 6.39
N LEU A 715 -4.82 23.54 5.47
CA LEU A 715 -5.20 22.61 4.41
C LEU A 715 -4.07 22.46 3.40
N ILE A 716 -3.58 21.23 3.21
CA ILE A 716 -2.51 20.91 2.26
C ILE A 716 -3.11 20.55 0.91
N LYS A 717 -4.02 19.57 0.88
CA LYS A 717 -4.64 19.08 -0.35
C LYS A 717 -5.99 18.41 -0.10
N GLU A 718 -6.83 18.45 -1.11
CA GLU A 718 -8.01 17.60 -1.22
C GLU A 718 -7.78 16.56 -2.33
N SER A 719 -8.11 15.31 -2.05
CA SER A 719 -7.98 14.22 -3.02
C SER A 719 -9.15 13.25 -2.94
N GLU A 720 -9.25 12.37 -3.93
CA GLU A 720 -10.27 11.33 -3.96
C GLU A 720 -9.73 10.04 -4.56
N PHE A 721 -10.17 8.92 -3.99
CA PHE A 721 -9.85 7.59 -4.49
C PHE A 721 -11.06 6.64 -4.34
N ASN A 722 -11.03 5.54 -5.08
CA ASN A 722 -12.02 4.47 -4.96
C ASN A 722 -11.40 3.29 -4.22
N ILE A 723 -12.18 2.66 -3.34
CA ILE A 723 -11.84 1.42 -2.64
C ILE A 723 -12.94 0.39 -2.88
N ASN A 724 -12.56 -0.85 -3.11
CA ASN A 724 -13.48 -1.97 -3.26
C ASN A 724 -13.60 -2.69 -1.91
N ILE A 725 -14.79 -2.64 -1.31
CA ILE A 725 -15.07 -3.30 -0.04
C ILE A 725 -15.86 -4.59 -0.31
N GLN A 726 -15.34 -5.71 0.19
CA GLN A 726 -15.99 -7.01 0.09
C GLN A 726 -17.24 -7.04 0.99
N LYS A 727 -18.42 -7.30 0.40
CA LYS A 727 -19.67 -7.54 1.16
C LYS A 727 -19.84 -9.01 1.46
N ASN A 728 -19.59 -9.84 0.46
CA ASN A 728 -19.62 -11.29 0.53
C ASN A 728 -18.69 -11.85 -0.57
N GLN A 729 -18.68 -13.16 -0.75
CA GLN A 729 -17.85 -13.86 -1.75
C GLN A 729 -18.15 -13.47 -3.21
N PHE A 730 -19.35 -12.97 -3.51
CA PHE A 730 -19.82 -12.63 -4.85
C PHE A 730 -19.90 -11.11 -5.10
N ASP A 731 -20.10 -10.33 -4.06
CA ASP A 731 -20.41 -8.91 -4.12
C ASP A 731 -19.32 -8.06 -3.49
N PHE A 732 -18.86 -7.09 -4.27
CA PHE A 732 -18.03 -5.99 -3.82
C PHE A 732 -18.78 -4.69 -4.03
N GLU A 733 -18.57 -3.75 -3.12
CA GLU A 733 -19.09 -2.40 -3.21
C GLU A 733 -17.93 -1.43 -3.39
N ILE A 734 -17.99 -0.69 -4.50
CA ILE A 734 -17.03 0.37 -4.78
C ILE A 734 -17.46 1.61 -4.01
N LYS A 735 -16.59 2.10 -3.13
CA LYS A 735 -16.82 3.33 -2.37
C LYS A 735 -15.81 4.38 -2.77
N LYS A 736 -16.32 5.59 -3.01
CA LYS A 736 -15.49 6.75 -3.28
C LYS A 736 -15.21 7.48 -1.98
N VAL A 737 -13.95 7.60 -1.61
CA VAL A 737 -13.49 8.29 -0.41
C VAL A 737 -12.91 9.63 -0.83
N LYS A 738 -13.41 10.70 -0.20
CA LYS A 738 -12.80 12.04 -0.31
C LYS A 738 -11.88 12.24 0.87
N VAL A 739 -10.71 12.80 0.62
CA VAL A 739 -9.69 13.05 1.64
C VAL A 739 -9.41 14.53 1.74
N LYS A 740 -9.39 15.04 2.97
CA LYS A 740 -8.86 16.37 3.29
C LYS A 740 -7.64 16.20 4.17
N GLU A 741 -6.49 16.63 3.65
CA GLU A 741 -5.22 16.55 4.36
C GLU A 741 -4.83 17.90 4.95
N TYR A 742 -4.54 17.92 6.24
CA TYR A 742 -4.17 19.12 6.99
C TYR A 742 -2.82 18.95 7.66
N ASN A 743 -2.01 20.00 7.65
CA ASN A 743 -0.91 20.16 8.61
C ASN A 743 -1.49 20.73 9.91
N VAL A 744 -1.10 20.15 11.05
CA VAL A 744 -1.70 20.48 12.33
C VAL A 744 -0.64 20.74 13.39
N LYS A 745 -0.81 21.87 14.10
CA LYS A 745 0.04 22.28 15.23
C LYS A 745 -0.82 22.57 16.45
N GLY A 746 -0.23 22.40 17.64
CA GLY A 746 -0.86 22.87 18.88
C GLY A 746 -0.88 24.40 18.93
N LYS A 747 -2.01 24.99 19.31
CA LYS A 747 -2.09 26.43 19.62
C LYS A 747 -1.13 26.74 20.76
N ASN A 748 -0.23 27.69 20.55
CA ASN A 748 0.61 28.20 21.62
C ASN A 748 -0.30 28.81 22.69
N LYS A 749 -0.07 28.46 23.96
CA LYS A 749 -0.68 29.19 25.07
C LYS A 749 -0.07 30.60 25.05
N GLU A 750 -0.86 31.60 24.67
CA GLU A 750 -0.58 32.99 25.06
C GLU A 750 -0.63 33.15 26.58
#